data_AF-A0A820Y6I1-F1
#
_entry.id   AF-A0A820Y6I1-F1
#
_cell.length_a   1.000
_cell.length_b   1.000
_cell.length_c   1.000
_cell.angle_alpha   90.00
_cell.angle_beta   90.00
_cell.angle_gamma   90.00
#
_symmetry.space_group_name_H-M   'P 1'
#
loop_
_entity.id
_entity.type
_entity.pdbx_description
1 polymer ?
#
loop_
_entity_poly.entity_id
_entity_poly.type
_entity_poly.pdbx_seq_one_letter_code
_entity_poly.pdbx_strand_id
1 'polypeptide(L)'
;MAECKLSLTELNEIQNHEDFRVVWFSSDNNVPNELARFVDYLEKCDSFETCNNYIKRFQSERMIILVLIELFEYLSDFNNLLQIQSIYVVQRNFQNMGYEKQKYSKLVNIFTDERTLIERLRHDILLTYRHDLSITISCLDEIKTEQSLISLDKNEYTLLWNQVFIYFLVNDSDIDMNRLKKNMIEQCQLEYSNNQIQLNAINEFDKECTYDNVLDWYTKDSFVYRLVNKAFRKRNIDLICKFRYFIILLYKKLKELSIKQQKENYSTVYRGQILGKNDLENLQCNVGRLISINTTMSTSRNENVARTFIAGAEIGVIFEINTISASYNILHPFADISQFSLTSDEEEVLFFAGAVFRINSVQKENDSTWIIKLTLSNETVEQMEQLMDGIKEQLNSITCWHHLCMKIDDWLLVKKYYKILRPRSYSWKDIMTDVAGINFYYLFSVFGDYEKVIEYYTELLWDEKFIDYPKCIILNIMIGYNYFHLLQYDEALFHYDIALSSLDDNNKLRGEIYIHIGDVWRVRDNVETALSNYKKALEIFTSQDVDDHDIAKICRKVSDIYLEQNNYDDAIVYQEQADLIDENYRQRSEFDIEKSLKYFENQLDNQPGHSQLQRANTLYSMGLCFMKKSDYSQALEKLLQAKELFENNLPSYDNFVHTFSTLYMSIALVYALLKDNFKALIMLKKASDIHMSFTSS
;
A
#
# COMPACT_ATOMS: atom_id res chain seq x y z
N MET A 1 -7.14 2.78 -17.57
CA MET A 1 -7.35 1.37 -17.98
C MET A 1 -6.10 0.60 -18.45
N ALA A 2 -4.91 1.22 -18.60
CA ALA A 2 -3.66 0.49 -18.88
C ALA A 2 -2.75 0.30 -17.65
N GLU A 3 -2.84 1.19 -16.64
CA GLU A 3 -1.95 1.15 -15.47
C GLU A 3 -2.38 0.14 -14.38
N CYS A 4 -3.66 -0.22 -14.26
CA CYS A 4 -4.13 -1.25 -13.33
C CYS A 4 -4.01 -2.70 -13.87
N LYS A 5 -3.52 -2.90 -15.10
CA LYS A 5 -3.25 -4.24 -15.64
C LYS A 5 -1.85 -4.77 -15.28
N LEU A 6 -1.01 -3.96 -14.65
CA LEU A 6 0.35 -4.37 -14.31
C LEU A 6 0.46 -5.36 -13.13
N SER A 7 -0.61 -5.68 -12.40
CA SER A 7 -0.52 -6.56 -11.23
C SER A 7 -0.85 -8.04 -11.47
N LEU A 8 -1.17 -8.47 -12.70
CA LEU A 8 -1.53 -9.88 -12.97
C LEU A 8 -0.91 -10.47 -14.24
N THR A 9 -0.55 -9.67 -15.24
CA THR A 9 0.21 -10.18 -16.40
C THR A 9 1.70 -10.40 -16.11
N GLU A 10 2.28 -9.73 -15.11
CA GLU A 10 3.66 -9.99 -14.65
C GLU A 10 3.79 -11.33 -13.88
N LEU A 11 2.68 -11.95 -13.48
CA LEU A 11 2.69 -13.28 -12.84
C LEU A 11 2.89 -14.43 -13.84
N ASN A 12 2.80 -14.18 -15.14
CA ASN A 12 2.95 -15.21 -16.18
C ASN A 12 4.12 -14.98 -17.15
N GLU A 13 4.98 -13.98 -16.91
CA GLU A 13 6.32 -13.95 -17.54
C GLU A 13 7.23 -14.99 -16.88
N ILE A 14 7.00 -16.25 -17.27
CA ILE A 14 7.84 -17.44 -17.14
C ILE A 14 9.08 -17.22 -16.26
N GLN A 15 8.93 -17.52 -14.96
CA GLN A 15 9.97 -18.00 -14.02
C GLN A 15 11.38 -17.45 -14.29
N ASN A 16 11.56 -16.13 -14.47
CA ASN A 16 12.89 -15.53 -14.41
C ASN A 16 12.94 -14.56 -13.26
N HIS A 17 13.61 -15.01 -12.21
CA HIS A 17 13.72 -14.30 -10.96
C HIS A 17 14.98 -13.43 -10.89
N GLU A 18 15.79 -13.39 -11.95
CA GLU A 18 16.95 -12.51 -12.15
C GLU A 18 16.63 -11.39 -13.16
N ASP A 19 17.30 -10.24 -13.06
CA ASP A 19 17.09 -9.08 -13.95
C ASP A 19 17.76 -9.26 -15.34
N PHE A 20 18.40 -10.40 -15.56
CA PHE A 20 18.97 -10.79 -16.85
C PHE A 20 18.85 -12.30 -17.07
N ARG A 21 19.22 -12.76 -18.27
CA ARG A 21 19.47 -14.16 -18.61
C ARG A 21 20.78 -14.26 -19.36
N VAL A 22 21.51 -15.34 -19.13
CA VAL A 22 22.68 -15.65 -19.96
C VAL A 22 22.25 -16.60 -21.06
N VAL A 23 22.55 -16.23 -22.31
CA VAL A 23 22.36 -17.09 -23.46
C VAL A 23 23.74 -17.57 -23.92
N TRP A 24 23.96 -18.88 -23.87
CA TRP A 24 25.17 -19.52 -24.34
C TRP A 24 24.94 -20.10 -25.72
N PHE A 25 25.54 -19.47 -26.73
CA PHE A 25 25.49 -19.94 -28.11
C PHE A 25 26.80 -20.63 -28.46
N SER A 26 26.75 -21.96 -28.60
CA SER A 26 27.86 -22.78 -29.08
C SER A 26 27.35 -23.90 -29.98
N SER A 27 28.13 -24.27 -30.99
CA SER A 27 27.76 -25.35 -31.92
C SER A 27 27.68 -26.74 -31.28
N ASP A 28 28.30 -26.92 -30.11
CA ASP A 28 28.39 -28.18 -29.37
C ASP A 28 27.49 -28.23 -28.12
N ASN A 29 26.77 -27.14 -27.81
CA ASN A 29 25.98 -26.94 -26.58
C ASN A 29 26.75 -27.21 -25.28
N ASN A 30 28.09 -27.25 -25.32
CA ASN A 30 28.89 -27.57 -24.16
C ASN A 30 29.07 -26.32 -23.30
N VAL A 31 28.57 -26.39 -22.06
CA VAL A 31 28.64 -25.31 -21.10
C VAL A 31 29.60 -25.71 -20.00
N PRO A 32 30.60 -24.86 -19.66
CA PRO A 32 31.46 -25.10 -18.52
C PRO A 32 30.65 -25.28 -17.23
N ASN A 33 30.90 -26.38 -16.50
CA ASN A 33 30.25 -26.63 -15.21
C ASN A 33 30.40 -25.48 -14.21
N GLU A 34 31.49 -24.71 -14.32
CA GLU A 34 31.71 -23.54 -13.49
C GLU A 34 30.71 -22.42 -13.77
N LEU A 35 30.35 -22.19 -15.04
CA LEU A 35 29.35 -21.21 -15.43
C LEU A 35 27.96 -21.56 -14.87
N ALA A 36 27.58 -22.84 -15.02
CA ALA A 36 26.31 -23.36 -14.54
C ALA A 36 26.16 -23.28 -12.99
N ARG A 37 27.24 -22.98 -12.25
CA ARG A 37 27.19 -22.84 -10.78
C ARG A 37 26.84 -21.44 -10.29
N PHE A 38 27.04 -20.39 -11.08
CA PHE A 38 26.78 -19.00 -10.66
C PHE A 38 25.81 -18.24 -11.57
N VAL A 39 25.37 -18.86 -12.66
CA VAL A 39 24.32 -18.32 -13.52
C VAL A 39 23.06 -19.14 -13.25
N ASP A 40 22.06 -18.53 -12.61
CA ASP A 40 20.85 -19.27 -12.24
C ASP A 40 19.93 -19.49 -13.47
N TYR A 41 19.96 -18.57 -14.46
CA TYR A 41 19.25 -18.71 -15.75
C TYR A 41 20.18 -18.72 -16.96
N LEU A 42 20.51 -19.94 -17.41
CA LEU A 42 21.34 -20.20 -18.58
C LEU A 42 20.54 -20.90 -19.68
N GLU A 43 20.29 -20.19 -20.78
CA GLU A 43 19.74 -20.79 -21.99
C GLU A 43 20.86 -21.27 -22.90
N LYS A 44 20.72 -22.47 -23.47
CA LYS A 44 21.67 -23.03 -24.43
C LYS A 44 21.09 -22.98 -25.82
N CYS A 45 21.86 -22.50 -26.78
CA CYS A 45 21.46 -22.45 -28.17
C CYS A 45 22.52 -23.14 -29.04
N ASP A 46 22.07 -23.99 -29.96
CA ASP A 46 22.87 -24.72 -30.92
C ASP A 46 22.83 -24.11 -32.33
N SER A 47 21.84 -23.27 -32.61
CA SER A 47 21.65 -22.64 -33.91
C SER A 47 21.30 -21.16 -33.80
N PHE A 48 21.62 -20.41 -34.85
CA PHE A 48 21.29 -19.00 -34.95
C PHE A 48 19.78 -18.75 -34.87
N GLU A 49 18.96 -19.58 -35.53
CA GLU A 49 17.49 -19.45 -35.52
C GLU A 49 16.91 -19.69 -34.13
N THR A 50 17.39 -20.72 -33.42
CA THR A 50 16.99 -21.01 -32.04
C THR A 50 17.31 -19.81 -31.14
N CYS A 51 18.55 -19.31 -31.22
CA CYS A 51 19.04 -18.19 -30.42
C CYS A 51 18.27 -16.90 -30.69
N ASN A 52 18.13 -16.53 -31.96
CA ASN A 52 17.45 -15.29 -32.37
C ASN A 52 15.96 -15.31 -32.03
N ASN A 53 15.27 -16.45 -32.22
CA ASN A 53 13.87 -16.59 -31.83
C ASN A 53 13.69 -16.55 -30.31
N TYR A 54 14.62 -17.11 -29.54
CA TYR A 54 14.59 -16.99 -28.09
C TYR A 54 14.74 -15.54 -27.64
N ILE A 55 15.77 -14.84 -28.13
CA ILE A 55 16.07 -13.45 -27.79
C ILE A 55 14.91 -12.51 -28.15
N LYS A 56 14.28 -12.70 -29.32
CA LYS A 56 13.17 -11.86 -29.78
C LYS A 56 11.83 -12.08 -29.06
N ARG A 57 11.68 -13.16 -28.28
CA ARG A 57 10.46 -13.37 -27.48
C ARG A 57 10.31 -12.36 -26.35
N PHE A 58 11.41 -11.72 -25.94
CA PHE A 58 11.40 -10.76 -24.85
C PHE A 58 11.03 -9.36 -25.37
N GLN A 59 10.05 -8.75 -24.71
CA GLN A 59 9.63 -7.37 -24.98
C GLN A 59 10.55 -6.35 -24.29
N SER A 60 11.18 -6.73 -23.18
CA SER A 60 12.08 -5.88 -22.40
C SER A 60 13.47 -5.76 -23.03
N GLU A 61 13.98 -4.53 -23.12
CA GLU A 61 15.33 -4.24 -23.60
C GLU A 61 16.39 -4.62 -22.55
N ARG A 62 17.61 -4.96 -23.01
CA ARG A 62 18.80 -5.24 -22.17
C ARG A 62 18.65 -6.33 -21.10
N MET A 63 17.84 -7.36 -21.36
CA MET A 63 17.69 -8.51 -20.46
C MET A 63 18.73 -9.63 -20.71
N ILE A 64 19.51 -9.58 -21.79
CA ILE A 64 20.30 -10.74 -22.24
C ILE A 64 21.79 -10.46 -22.26
N ILE A 65 22.54 -11.31 -21.55
CA ILE A 65 23.99 -11.45 -21.65
C ILE A 65 24.26 -12.59 -22.64
N LEU A 66 24.76 -12.26 -23.83
CA LEU A 66 25.02 -13.24 -24.88
C LEU A 66 26.49 -13.68 -24.86
N VAL A 67 26.74 -14.98 -24.83
CA VAL A 67 28.06 -15.57 -24.99
C VAL A 67 28.12 -16.33 -26.31
N LEU A 68 29.08 -15.96 -27.17
CA LEU A 68 29.34 -16.60 -28.46
C LEU A 68 30.64 -17.41 -28.37
N ILE A 69 30.59 -18.72 -28.65
CA ILE A 69 31.78 -19.59 -28.64
C ILE A 69 32.13 -20.01 -30.06
N GLU A 70 33.31 -19.62 -30.54
CA GLU A 70 33.81 -19.88 -31.91
C GLU A 70 32.86 -19.38 -33.02
N LEU A 71 32.00 -18.41 -32.71
CA LEU A 71 30.88 -17.94 -33.53
C LEU A 71 30.97 -16.42 -33.79
N PHE A 72 32.18 -15.89 -33.95
CA PHE A 72 32.44 -14.45 -34.14
C PHE A 72 31.66 -13.86 -35.34
N GLU A 73 31.38 -14.65 -36.38
CA GLU A 73 30.65 -14.23 -37.57
C GLU A 73 29.25 -13.67 -37.27
N TYR A 74 28.57 -14.15 -36.22
CA TYR A 74 27.22 -13.70 -35.85
C TYR A 74 27.20 -12.44 -34.97
N LEU A 75 28.36 -11.90 -34.59
CA LEU A 75 28.46 -10.72 -33.72
C LEU A 75 27.67 -9.52 -34.28
N SER A 76 27.75 -9.30 -35.59
CA SER A 76 27.07 -8.17 -36.25
C SER A 76 25.55 -8.30 -36.21
N ASP A 77 25.03 -9.53 -36.33
CA ASP A 77 23.59 -9.80 -36.34
C ASP A 77 22.95 -9.53 -34.98
N PHE A 78 23.68 -9.87 -33.90
CA PHE A 78 23.20 -9.71 -32.53
C PHE A 78 23.44 -8.30 -31.95
N ASN A 79 24.50 -7.59 -32.37
CA ASN A 79 24.85 -6.29 -31.77
C ASN A 79 23.72 -5.24 -31.83
N ASN A 80 22.82 -5.34 -32.82
CA ASN A 80 21.71 -4.40 -33.00
C ASN A 80 20.42 -4.77 -32.26
N LEU A 81 20.33 -5.96 -31.63
CA LEU A 81 19.12 -6.39 -30.92
C LEU A 81 19.00 -5.69 -29.57
N LEU A 82 17.93 -4.92 -29.36
CA LEU A 82 17.69 -4.13 -28.15
C LEU A 82 17.63 -4.98 -26.87
N GLN A 83 17.18 -6.22 -26.97
CA GLN A 83 17.09 -7.19 -25.87
C GLN A 83 18.45 -7.58 -25.28
N ILE A 84 19.53 -7.44 -26.05
CA ILE A 84 20.88 -7.79 -25.61
C ILE A 84 21.51 -6.62 -24.87
N GLN A 85 22.00 -6.88 -23.66
CA GLN A 85 22.76 -5.94 -22.84
C GLN A 85 24.23 -5.94 -23.24
N SER A 86 24.82 -7.13 -23.31
CA SER A 86 26.27 -7.31 -23.50
C SER A 86 26.58 -8.60 -24.24
N ILE A 87 27.60 -8.57 -25.08
CA ILE A 87 28.07 -9.71 -25.88
C ILE A 87 29.52 -10.04 -25.46
N TYR A 88 29.77 -11.32 -25.22
CA TYR A 88 31.08 -11.89 -24.94
C TYR A 88 31.41 -12.90 -26.03
N VAL A 89 32.63 -12.87 -26.56
CA VAL A 89 33.04 -13.79 -27.63
C VAL A 89 34.26 -14.58 -27.21
N VAL A 90 34.25 -15.90 -27.37
CA VAL A 90 35.43 -16.75 -27.25
C VAL A 90 35.87 -17.18 -28.63
N GLN A 91 37.12 -16.90 -28.99
CA GLN A 91 37.72 -17.31 -30.26
C GLN A 91 39.18 -17.71 -30.02
N ARG A 92 39.49 -19.01 -30.10
CA ARG A 92 40.83 -19.54 -29.79
C ARG A 92 41.89 -19.08 -30.79
N ASN A 93 41.50 -18.89 -32.05
CA ASN A 93 42.39 -18.44 -33.13
C ASN A 93 41.99 -17.05 -33.64
N PHE A 94 41.94 -16.05 -32.75
CA PHE A 94 41.64 -14.69 -33.16
C PHE A 94 42.86 -14.02 -33.83
N GLN A 95 42.83 -13.91 -35.16
CA GLN A 95 43.72 -13.01 -35.89
C GLN A 95 43.05 -11.65 -36.00
N ASN A 96 43.77 -10.59 -35.63
CA ASN A 96 43.29 -9.20 -35.50
C ASN A 96 42.98 -8.54 -36.88
N MET A 97 42.17 -9.20 -37.70
CA MET A 97 41.86 -8.85 -39.08
C MET A 97 40.85 -7.69 -39.11
N GLY A 98 41.33 -6.46 -38.94
CA GLY A 98 40.53 -5.24 -39.16
C GLY A 98 39.37 -5.02 -38.18
N TYR A 99 39.44 -5.63 -36.99
CA TYR A 99 38.45 -5.46 -35.93
C TYR A 99 38.58 -4.08 -35.27
N GLU A 100 37.54 -3.27 -35.39
CA GLU A 100 37.40 -2.00 -34.66
C GLU A 100 36.37 -2.18 -33.54
N LYS A 101 36.83 -2.28 -32.30
CA LYS A 101 35.96 -2.38 -31.11
C LYS A 101 34.87 -1.29 -31.07
N GLN A 102 35.18 -0.11 -31.60
CA GLN A 102 34.29 1.05 -31.67
C GLN A 102 33.00 0.79 -32.49
N LYS A 103 33.01 -0.21 -33.39
CA LYS A 103 31.86 -0.55 -34.23
C LYS A 103 30.80 -1.40 -33.50
N TYR A 104 31.16 -2.04 -32.40
CA TYR A 104 30.28 -2.97 -31.67
C TYR A 104 30.08 -2.49 -30.23
N SER A 105 29.08 -1.63 -30.05
CA SER A 105 28.79 -0.98 -28.76
C SER A 105 28.47 -1.98 -27.63
N LYS A 106 27.95 -3.17 -27.95
CA LYS A 106 27.57 -4.18 -26.95
C LYS A 106 28.67 -5.20 -26.67
N LEU A 107 29.76 -5.19 -27.43
CA LEU A 107 30.85 -6.15 -27.27
C LEU A 107 31.74 -5.77 -26.08
N VAL A 108 31.70 -6.60 -25.04
CA VAL A 108 32.52 -6.40 -23.85
C VAL A 108 33.98 -6.69 -24.16
N ASN A 109 34.26 -7.93 -24.58
CA ASN A 109 35.60 -8.34 -25.00
C ASN A 109 35.59 -9.64 -25.83
N ILE A 110 36.73 -9.93 -26.46
CA ILE A 110 37.02 -11.19 -27.13
C ILE A 110 38.07 -11.94 -26.30
N PHE A 111 37.77 -13.17 -25.94
CA PHE A 111 38.58 -14.02 -25.07
C PHE A 111 39.20 -15.16 -25.88
N THR A 112 40.44 -15.50 -25.57
CA THR A 112 41.13 -16.65 -26.17
C THR A 112 40.96 -17.92 -25.35
N ASP A 113 40.53 -17.79 -24.09
CA ASP A 113 40.37 -18.88 -23.13
C ASP A 113 39.07 -18.75 -22.32
N GLU A 114 38.40 -19.87 -22.11
CA GLU A 114 37.11 -19.94 -21.41
C GLU A 114 37.21 -19.55 -19.93
N ARG A 115 38.34 -19.78 -19.24
CA ARG A 115 38.45 -19.41 -17.82
C ARG A 115 38.44 -17.90 -17.64
N THR A 116 39.21 -17.19 -18.47
CA THR A 116 39.26 -15.72 -18.43
C THR A 116 37.90 -15.10 -18.78
N LEU A 117 37.14 -15.72 -19.69
CA LEU A 117 35.75 -15.37 -19.94
C LEU A 117 34.92 -15.56 -18.67
N ILE A 118 34.96 -16.74 -18.05
CA ILE A 118 34.13 -17.08 -16.89
C ILE A 118 34.41 -16.14 -15.71
N GLU A 119 35.66 -15.83 -15.43
CA GLU A 119 36.03 -14.85 -14.39
C GLU A 119 35.46 -13.47 -14.69
N ARG A 120 35.58 -13.01 -15.93
CA ARG A 120 35.05 -11.71 -16.34
C ARG A 120 33.52 -11.68 -16.33
N LEU A 121 32.88 -12.74 -16.81
CA LEU A 121 31.43 -12.87 -16.83
C LEU A 121 30.87 -12.92 -15.41
N ARG A 122 31.51 -13.66 -14.49
CA ARG A 122 31.15 -13.70 -13.07
C ARG A 122 31.23 -12.31 -12.46
N HIS A 123 32.32 -11.58 -12.72
CA HIS A 123 32.48 -10.21 -12.27
C HIS A 123 31.37 -9.29 -12.83
N ASP A 124 31.13 -9.31 -14.14
CA ASP A 124 30.18 -8.40 -14.79
C ASP A 124 28.71 -8.74 -14.48
N ILE A 125 28.39 -10.01 -14.19
CA ILE A 125 27.10 -10.44 -13.66
C ILE A 125 26.88 -9.92 -12.24
N LEU A 126 27.88 -10.08 -11.36
CA LEU A 126 27.83 -9.53 -10.00
C LEU A 126 27.64 -8.02 -10.03
N LEU A 127 28.34 -7.34 -10.94
CA LEU A 127 28.17 -5.93 -11.21
C LEU A 127 26.73 -5.62 -11.65
N THR A 128 26.14 -6.38 -12.56
CA THR A 128 24.75 -6.19 -13.02
C THR A 128 23.74 -6.22 -11.85
N TYR A 129 23.92 -7.13 -10.88
CA TYR A 129 23.10 -7.13 -9.66
C TYR A 129 23.29 -5.90 -8.78
N ARG A 130 24.52 -5.38 -8.72
CA ARG A 130 24.91 -4.20 -7.93
C ARG A 130 24.53 -2.88 -8.63
N HIS A 131 24.23 -2.90 -9.92
CA HIS A 131 24.03 -1.73 -10.79
C HIS A 131 22.58 -1.24 -10.92
N ASP A 132 21.61 -1.69 -10.15
CA ASP A 132 20.24 -1.16 -10.29
C ASP A 132 19.78 -0.54 -8.97
N LEU A 133 19.97 0.77 -8.85
CA LEU A 133 19.36 1.58 -7.80
C LEU A 133 17.96 2.00 -8.22
N SER A 134 16.94 1.69 -7.42
CA SER A 134 15.64 2.37 -7.60
C SER A 134 15.70 3.75 -6.94
N ILE A 135 15.97 4.76 -7.75
CA ILE A 135 15.97 6.16 -7.32
C ILE A 135 14.55 6.71 -7.45
N THR A 136 14.00 7.21 -6.35
CA THR A 136 12.74 7.95 -6.34
C THR A 136 13.06 9.42 -6.20
N ILE A 137 12.71 10.22 -7.21
CA ILE A 137 12.92 11.67 -7.19
C ILE A 137 11.66 12.33 -6.63
N SER A 138 11.83 13.23 -5.67
CA SER A 138 10.73 14.03 -5.12
C SER A 138 10.80 15.47 -5.63
N CYS A 139 9.63 16.05 -5.94
CA CYS A 139 9.48 17.46 -6.32
C CYS A 139 9.22 18.34 -5.09
N LEU A 140 10.03 18.27 -4.04
CA LEU A 140 9.82 19.12 -2.86
C LEU A 140 10.26 20.56 -3.13
N ASP A 141 9.32 21.43 -3.48
CA ASP A 141 9.48 22.89 -3.42
C ASP A 141 8.76 23.38 -2.15
N GLU A 142 9.50 23.72 -1.09
CA GLU A 142 9.05 24.39 0.15
C GLU A 142 7.58 24.12 0.59
N ILE A 143 7.36 23.09 1.43
CA ILE A 143 6.05 22.80 2.01
C ILE A 143 5.60 23.94 2.92
N LYS A 144 4.54 24.65 2.52
CA LYS A 144 3.79 25.58 3.39
C LYS A 144 2.90 24.76 4.32
N THR A 145 2.95 25.07 5.61
CA THR A 145 2.35 24.37 6.76
C THR A 145 0.81 24.25 6.78
N GLU A 146 0.12 24.50 5.67
CA GLU A 146 -1.35 24.56 5.61
C GLU A 146 -1.94 23.82 4.39
N GLN A 147 -1.32 22.71 3.96
CA GLN A 147 -1.87 21.87 2.89
C GLN A 147 -2.47 20.57 3.42
N SER A 148 -3.71 20.31 3.03
CA SER A 148 -4.46 19.08 3.31
C SER A 148 -3.73 17.86 2.72
N LEU A 149 -3.87 16.69 3.37
CA LEU A 149 -3.34 15.39 2.90
C LEU A 149 -3.81 15.01 1.47
N ILE A 150 -4.86 15.68 0.97
CA ILE A 150 -5.46 15.48 -0.36
C ILE A 150 -4.76 16.34 -1.43
N SER A 151 -3.94 17.33 -1.05
CA SER A 151 -3.29 18.29 -1.97
C SER A 151 -1.77 18.11 -2.17
N LEU A 152 -1.18 17.02 -1.66
CA LEU A 152 0.22 16.70 -1.93
C LEU A 152 0.40 16.23 -3.38
N ASP A 153 1.45 16.70 -4.08
CA ASP A 153 1.77 16.19 -5.41
C ASP A 153 2.03 14.66 -5.34
N LYS A 154 1.69 13.92 -6.39
CA LYS A 154 1.73 12.43 -6.43
C LYS A 154 3.12 11.90 -6.02
N ASN A 155 4.18 12.66 -6.28
CA ASN A 155 5.56 12.31 -5.96
C ASN A 155 5.95 12.62 -4.50
N GLU A 156 5.39 13.66 -3.88
CA GLU A 156 5.67 14.05 -2.49
C GLU A 156 5.02 13.07 -1.50
N TYR A 157 3.75 12.73 -1.74
CA TYR A 157 3.05 11.70 -0.97
C TYR A 157 3.77 10.35 -1.05
N THR A 158 4.31 10.01 -2.23
CA THR A 158 5.04 8.75 -2.44
C THR A 158 6.34 8.69 -1.62
N LEU A 159 7.08 9.81 -1.51
CA LEU A 159 8.31 9.88 -0.70
C LEU A 159 8.00 9.64 0.78
N LEU A 160 7.09 10.43 1.35
CA LEU A 160 6.73 10.35 2.77
C LEU A 160 6.13 8.98 3.10
N TRP A 161 5.28 8.44 2.22
CA TRP A 161 4.72 7.11 2.40
C TRP A 161 5.79 6.02 2.45
N ASN A 162 6.83 6.08 1.61
CA ASN A 162 7.92 5.11 1.66
C ASN A 162 8.67 5.16 3.00
N GLN A 163 8.88 6.36 3.56
CA GLN A 163 9.52 6.50 4.87
C GLN A 163 8.66 5.92 5.99
N VAL A 164 7.35 6.22 5.99
CA VAL A 164 6.40 5.64 6.93
C VAL A 164 6.36 4.11 6.82
N PHE A 165 6.31 3.59 5.58
CA PHE A 165 6.33 2.16 5.31
C PHE A 165 7.58 1.49 5.89
N ILE A 166 8.78 2.05 5.64
CA ILE A 166 10.04 1.52 6.15
C ILE A 166 10.07 1.57 7.69
N TYR A 167 9.57 2.65 8.29
CA TYR A 167 9.49 2.77 9.75
C TYR A 167 8.67 1.66 10.38
N PHE A 168 7.44 1.41 9.90
CA PHE A 168 6.59 0.34 10.43
C PHE A 168 7.11 -1.06 10.05
N LEU A 169 7.80 -1.19 8.91
CA LEU A 169 8.42 -2.45 8.50
C LEU A 169 9.43 -2.94 9.55
N VAL A 170 10.18 -2.05 10.20
CA VAL A 170 11.28 -2.40 11.10
C VAL A 170 11.02 -2.17 12.60
N ASN A 171 10.07 -1.31 12.98
CA ASN A 171 9.84 -0.89 14.38
C ASN A 171 8.55 -1.44 15.02
N ASP A 172 7.86 -2.37 14.38
CA ASP A 172 6.65 -3.00 14.93
C ASP A 172 7.01 -3.96 16.09
N SER A 173 6.32 -3.80 17.22
CA SER A 173 6.68 -4.38 18.52
C SER A 173 6.22 -5.82 18.73
N ASP A 174 5.19 -6.27 18.00
CA ASP A 174 4.53 -7.56 18.23
C ASP A 174 4.81 -8.58 17.10
N ILE A 175 6.09 -8.69 16.70
CA ILE A 175 6.52 -9.54 15.59
C ILE A 175 7.04 -10.90 16.06
N ASP A 176 6.44 -11.98 15.53
CA ASP A 176 7.02 -13.33 15.60
C ASP A 176 8.12 -13.52 14.54
N MET A 177 9.38 -13.37 14.97
CA MET A 177 10.56 -13.55 14.11
C MET A 177 10.69 -14.97 13.54
N ASN A 178 10.19 -16.01 14.24
CA ASN A 178 10.25 -17.39 13.73
C ASN A 178 9.29 -17.57 12.55
N ARG A 179 8.08 -17.00 12.67
CA ARG A 179 7.11 -16.99 11.57
C ARG A 179 7.64 -16.21 10.37
N LEU A 180 8.25 -15.05 10.58
CA LEU A 180 8.86 -14.28 9.49
C LEU A 180 9.98 -15.06 8.79
N LYS A 181 10.85 -15.73 9.56
CA LYS A 181 11.92 -16.56 9.01
C LYS A 181 11.33 -17.67 8.14
N LYS A 182 10.34 -18.39 8.64
CA LYS A 182 9.64 -19.45 7.88
C LYS A 182 9.08 -18.92 6.56
N ASN A 183 8.35 -17.81 6.58
CA ASN A 183 7.79 -17.20 5.37
C ASN A 183 8.88 -16.81 4.36
N MET A 184 10.01 -16.27 4.83
CA MET A 184 11.15 -15.93 3.98
C MET A 184 11.73 -17.19 3.32
N ILE A 185 11.97 -18.26 4.09
CA ILE A 185 12.52 -19.51 3.57
C ILE A 185 11.59 -20.13 2.52
N GLU A 186 10.30 -20.21 2.80
CA GLU A 186 9.30 -20.74 1.86
C GLU A 186 9.28 -19.94 0.55
N GLN A 187 9.33 -18.60 0.63
CA GLN A 187 9.42 -17.76 -0.57
C GLN A 187 10.74 -17.99 -1.33
N CYS A 188 11.88 -18.06 -0.65
CA CYS A 188 13.17 -18.30 -1.31
C CYS A 188 13.21 -19.67 -1.99
N GLN A 189 12.67 -20.71 -1.36
CA GLN A 189 12.55 -22.05 -1.95
C GLN A 189 11.65 -22.05 -3.19
N LEU A 190 10.58 -21.25 -3.17
CA LEU A 190 9.68 -21.09 -4.32
C LEU A 190 10.40 -20.40 -5.50
N GLU A 191 11.13 -19.32 -5.24
CA GLU A 191 11.89 -18.58 -6.27
C GLU A 191 13.00 -19.45 -6.91
N TYR A 192 13.63 -20.33 -6.12
CA TYR A 192 14.73 -21.20 -6.57
C TYR A 192 14.37 -22.69 -6.65
N SER A 193 13.10 -23.00 -6.90
CA SER A 193 12.58 -24.39 -6.89
C SER A 193 13.34 -25.35 -7.82
N ASN A 194 13.91 -24.85 -8.92
CA ASN A 194 14.66 -25.65 -9.89
C ASN A 194 16.19 -25.58 -9.70
N ASN A 195 16.71 -24.91 -8.67
CA ASN A 195 18.14 -24.68 -8.47
C ASN A 195 18.66 -25.30 -7.17
N GLN A 196 19.21 -26.52 -7.28
CA GLN A 196 19.68 -27.28 -6.11
C GLN A 196 20.81 -26.59 -5.34
N ILE A 197 21.65 -25.80 -6.01
CA ILE A 197 22.75 -25.06 -5.36
C ILE A 197 22.16 -23.99 -4.45
N GLN A 198 21.21 -23.20 -4.96
CA GLN A 198 20.54 -22.18 -4.16
C GLN A 198 19.68 -22.81 -3.05
N LEU A 199 19.00 -23.93 -3.30
CA LEU A 199 18.26 -24.65 -2.26
C LEU A 199 19.16 -25.12 -1.11
N ASN A 200 20.39 -25.57 -1.40
CA ASN A 200 21.36 -25.92 -0.37
C ASN A 200 21.81 -24.68 0.42
N ALA A 201 22.07 -23.55 -0.26
CA ALA A 201 22.41 -22.29 0.39
C ALA A 201 21.28 -21.75 1.28
N ILE A 202 20.00 -21.93 0.86
CA ILE A 202 18.82 -21.57 1.66
C ILE A 202 18.76 -22.42 2.94
N ASN A 203 19.06 -23.72 2.85
CA ASN A 203 19.10 -24.61 4.02
C ASN A 203 20.25 -24.27 4.98
N GLU A 204 21.40 -23.84 4.48
CA GLU A 204 22.51 -23.31 5.28
C GLU A 204 22.10 -22.03 6.00
N PHE A 205 21.52 -21.08 5.27
CA PHE A 205 20.98 -19.84 5.82
C PHE A 205 19.94 -20.09 6.92
N ASP A 206 19.01 -21.03 6.73
CA ASP A 206 18.00 -21.36 7.74
C ASP A 206 18.63 -21.88 9.05
N LYS A 207 19.76 -22.57 8.98
CA LYS A 207 20.45 -23.09 10.17
C LYS A 207 21.37 -22.07 10.83
N GLU A 208 22.07 -21.28 10.03
CA GLU A 208 23.23 -20.51 10.49
C GLU A 208 23.02 -19.00 10.52
N CYS A 209 22.00 -18.45 9.83
CA CYS A 209 21.75 -17.01 9.86
C CYS A 209 21.25 -16.56 11.24
N THR A 210 22.01 -15.64 11.82
CA THR A 210 21.74 -14.99 13.10
C THR A 210 21.90 -13.48 12.95
N TYR A 211 21.65 -12.76 14.04
CA TYR A 211 21.90 -11.32 14.11
C TYR A 211 23.39 -10.95 13.93
N ASP A 212 24.30 -11.80 14.42
CA ASP A 212 25.72 -11.46 14.48
C ASP A 212 26.42 -11.55 13.12
N ASN A 213 26.00 -12.50 12.27
CA ASN A 213 26.56 -12.75 10.93
C ASN A 213 25.65 -12.25 9.79
N VAL A 214 24.68 -11.37 10.08
CA VAL A 214 23.73 -10.88 9.06
C VAL A 214 24.42 -10.11 7.93
N LEU A 215 25.48 -9.36 8.24
CA LEU A 215 26.25 -8.62 7.24
C LEU A 215 27.01 -9.56 6.32
N ASP A 216 27.59 -10.64 6.84
CA ASP A 216 28.28 -11.66 6.04
C ASP A 216 27.33 -12.24 4.98
N TRP A 217 26.08 -12.55 5.36
CA TRP A 217 25.05 -13.04 4.44
C TRP A 217 24.63 -12.00 3.40
N TYR A 218 24.61 -10.71 3.75
CA TYR A 218 24.30 -9.63 2.83
C TYR A 218 25.43 -9.36 1.84
N THR A 219 26.69 -9.35 2.30
CA THR A 219 27.85 -9.05 1.45
C THR A 219 28.33 -10.25 0.63
N LYS A 220 27.98 -11.48 1.06
CA LYS A 220 28.22 -12.71 0.29
C LYS A 220 27.35 -12.67 -0.96
N ASP A 221 27.92 -13.14 -2.08
CA ASP A 221 27.11 -13.45 -3.26
C ASP A 221 26.14 -14.59 -2.91
N SER A 222 24.93 -14.19 -2.51
CA SER A 222 23.91 -15.07 -1.96
C SER A 222 22.55 -14.69 -2.50
N PHE A 223 21.63 -15.66 -2.47
CA PHE A 223 20.24 -15.45 -2.83
C PHE A 223 19.58 -14.31 -2.01
N VAL A 224 20.06 -14.05 -0.78
CA VAL A 224 19.50 -13.03 0.12
C VAL A 224 19.75 -11.64 -0.45
N TYR A 225 20.99 -11.32 -0.81
CA TYR A 225 21.34 -10.04 -1.42
C TYR A 225 20.49 -9.78 -2.66
N ARG A 226 20.39 -10.77 -3.55
CA ARG A 226 19.65 -10.65 -4.82
C ARG A 226 18.15 -10.45 -4.61
N LEU A 227 17.51 -11.33 -3.83
CA LEU A 227 16.06 -11.30 -3.64
C LEU A 227 15.59 -10.08 -2.82
N VAL A 228 16.31 -9.70 -1.76
CA VAL A 228 15.97 -8.53 -0.94
C VAL A 228 16.08 -7.25 -1.76
N ASN A 229 17.20 -7.04 -2.45
CA ASN A 229 17.38 -5.85 -3.29
C ASN A 229 16.38 -5.79 -4.44
N LYS A 230 16.08 -6.94 -5.08
CA LYS A 230 15.04 -7.04 -6.11
C LYS A 230 13.66 -6.64 -5.58
N ALA A 231 13.28 -7.07 -4.38
CA ALA A 231 11.99 -6.74 -3.79
C ALA A 231 11.81 -5.23 -3.60
N PHE A 232 12.84 -4.56 -3.08
CA PHE A 232 12.86 -3.09 -2.94
C PHE A 232 12.91 -2.38 -4.31
N ARG A 233 13.69 -2.88 -5.26
CA ARG A 233 13.81 -2.30 -6.60
C ARG A 233 12.48 -2.31 -7.36
N LYS A 234 11.79 -3.46 -7.34
CA LYS A 234 10.45 -3.63 -7.93
C LYS A 234 9.32 -3.02 -7.09
N ARG A 235 9.63 -2.45 -5.92
CA ARG A 235 8.65 -1.93 -4.94
C ARG A 235 7.54 -2.94 -4.61
N ASN A 236 7.88 -4.24 -4.63
CA ASN A 236 6.90 -5.29 -4.39
C ASN A 236 6.68 -5.46 -2.89
N ILE A 237 5.63 -4.82 -2.36
CA ILE A 237 5.30 -4.81 -0.93
C ILE A 237 5.15 -6.23 -0.37
N ASP A 238 4.54 -7.16 -1.12
CA ASP A 238 4.36 -8.56 -0.68
C ASP A 238 5.72 -9.25 -0.48
N LEU A 239 6.62 -9.13 -1.46
CA LEU A 239 7.97 -9.68 -1.35
C LEU A 239 8.77 -9.01 -0.23
N ILE A 240 8.69 -7.69 -0.07
CA ILE A 240 9.32 -6.98 1.05
C ILE A 240 8.82 -7.53 2.39
N CYS A 241 7.51 -7.76 2.53
CA CYS A 241 6.92 -8.36 3.72
C CYS A 241 7.40 -9.80 3.96
N LYS A 242 7.56 -10.61 2.91
CA LYS A 242 8.09 -11.97 3.00
C LYS A 242 9.56 -11.98 3.41
N PHE A 243 10.35 -11.01 2.99
CA PHE A 243 11.76 -10.86 3.36
C PHE A 243 12.00 -10.04 4.63
N ARG A 244 10.93 -9.67 5.35
CA ARG A 244 10.97 -8.82 6.55
C ARG A 244 11.90 -9.34 7.65
N TYR A 245 12.04 -10.66 7.79
CA TYR A 245 12.99 -11.26 8.75
C TYR A 245 14.41 -10.71 8.59
N PHE A 246 14.96 -10.81 7.38
CA PHE A 246 16.32 -10.38 7.11
C PHE A 246 16.46 -8.85 7.12
N ILE A 247 15.44 -8.15 6.61
CA ILE A 247 15.40 -6.68 6.61
C ILE A 247 15.49 -6.12 8.04
N ILE A 248 14.76 -6.71 9.00
CA ILE A 248 14.82 -6.30 10.41
C ILE A 248 16.20 -6.54 11.01
N LEU A 249 16.81 -7.70 10.75
CA LEU A 249 18.15 -8.01 11.28
C LEU A 249 19.19 -7.04 10.72
N LEU A 250 19.17 -6.81 9.40
CA LEU A 250 20.07 -5.88 8.73
C LEU A 250 19.91 -4.46 9.27
N TYR A 251 18.67 -3.97 9.37
CA TYR A 251 18.38 -2.65 9.94
C TYR A 251 18.91 -2.50 11.36
N LYS A 252 18.62 -3.45 12.25
CA LYS A 252 19.07 -3.41 13.65
C LYS A 252 20.59 -3.40 13.75
N LYS A 253 21.27 -4.22 12.94
CA LYS A 253 22.73 -4.29 12.91
C LYS A 253 23.36 -2.99 12.41
N LEU A 254 22.84 -2.42 11.33
CA LEU A 254 23.29 -1.12 10.82
C LEU A 254 23.03 -0.01 11.83
N LYS A 255 21.88 -0.01 12.51
CA LYS A 255 21.56 0.97 13.55
C LYS A 255 22.53 0.88 14.74
N GLU A 256 22.85 -0.33 15.20
CA GLU A 256 23.84 -0.55 16.25
C GLU A 256 25.22 -0.01 15.86
N LEU A 257 25.68 -0.34 14.64
CA LEU A 257 26.98 0.13 14.15
C LEU A 257 27.02 1.64 13.96
N SER A 258 25.96 2.22 13.38
CA SER A 258 25.82 3.66 13.17
C SER A 258 25.98 4.42 14.48
N ILE A 259 25.31 3.97 15.57
CA ILE A 259 25.44 4.56 16.91
C ILE A 259 26.88 4.46 17.44
N LYS A 260 27.53 3.31 17.28
CA LYS A 260 28.93 3.11 17.74
C LYS A 260 29.91 4.00 16.95
N GLN A 261 29.65 4.19 15.66
CA GLN A 261 30.49 4.92 14.71
C GLN A 261 30.19 6.42 14.67
N GLN A 262 29.23 6.95 15.44
CA GLN A 262 28.81 8.37 15.42
C GLN A 262 29.95 9.41 15.55
N LYS A 263 31.09 9.03 16.13
CA LYS A 263 32.26 9.91 16.31
C LYS A 263 33.22 9.90 15.11
N GLU A 264 33.06 8.96 14.19
CA GLU A 264 33.83 8.87 12.96
C GLU A 264 33.18 9.77 11.91
N ASN A 265 33.79 10.93 11.63
CA ASN A 265 33.31 11.82 10.58
C ASN A 265 33.62 11.20 9.21
N TYR A 266 32.69 10.43 8.65
CA TYR A 266 32.69 10.14 7.22
C TYR A 266 32.38 11.46 6.51
N SER A 267 33.35 12.00 5.76
CA SER A 267 33.16 13.28 5.05
C SER A 267 32.49 13.07 3.70
N THR A 268 32.90 12.03 2.96
CA THR A 268 32.38 11.72 1.63
C THR A 268 32.48 10.23 1.33
N VAL A 269 31.46 9.67 0.69
CA VAL A 269 31.46 8.31 0.11
C VAL A 269 31.03 8.36 -1.35
N TYR A 270 31.41 7.34 -2.12
CA TYR A 270 31.27 7.30 -3.56
C TYR A 270 30.51 6.05 -4.02
N ARG A 271 29.74 6.20 -5.09
CA ARG A 271 29.10 5.07 -5.78
C ARG A 271 29.09 5.28 -7.29
N GLY A 272 29.61 4.30 -8.02
CA GLY A 272 29.53 4.26 -9.47
C GLY A 272 28.25 3.57 -9.93
N GLN A 273 27.60 4.13 -10.94
CA GLN A 273 26.30 3.70 -11.42
C GLN A 273 26.14 4.00 -12.91
N ILE A 274 25.61 3.05 -13.68
CA ILE A 274 25.19 3.31 -15.07
C ILE A 274 23.74 3.81 -15.03
N LEU A 275 23.44 4.89 -15.74
CA LEU A 275 22.12 5.53 -15.73
C LEU A 275 21.59 5.73 -17.15
N GLY A 276 20.27 5.58 -17.30
CA GLY A 276 19.58 5.93 -18.52
C GLY A 276 19.61 7.44 -18.79
N LYS A 277 19.55 7.83 -20.06
CA LYS A 277 19.53 9.25 -20.44
C LYS A 277 18.37 10.01 -19.77
N ASN A 278 17.18 9.40 -19.75
CA ASN A 278 16.00 10.01 -19.13
C ASN A 278 16.17 10.20 -17.62
N ASP A 279 16.78 9.24 -16.92
CA ASP A 279 17.00 9.34 -15.48
C ASP A 279 18.02 10.43 -15.14
N LEU A 280 19.08 10.55 -15.95
CA LEU A 280 20.06 11.62 -15.83
C LEU A 280 19.43 12.99 -16.08
N GLU A 281 18.64 13.13 -17.16
CA GLU A 281 17.88 14.36 -17.46
C GLU A 281 16.93 14.72 -16.30
N ASN A 282 16.29 13.71 -15.70
CA ASN A 282 15.43 13.91 -14.55
C ASN A 282 16.20 14.42 -13.31
N LEU A 283 17.38 13.85 -13.02
CA LEU A 283 18.25 14.35 -11.94
C LEU A 283 18.75 15.78 -12.21
N GLN A 284 19.03 16.12 -13.46
CA GLN A 284 19.42 17.48 -13.86
C GLN A 284 18.30 18.50 -13.63
N CYS A 285 17.06 18.16 -14.00
CA CYS A 285 15.90 19.02 -13.81
C CYS A 285 15.53 19.24 -12.33
N ASN A 286 16.04 18.40 -11.42
CA ASN A 286 15.70 18.41 -10.00
C ASN A 286 16.89 18.77 -9.09
N VAL A 287 17.91 19.44 -9.62
CA VAL A 287 19.00 20.00 -8.78
C VAL A 287 18.41 20.94 -7.73
N GLY A 288 18.83 20.78 -6.48
CA GLY A 288 18.32 21.47 -5.30
C GLY A 288 17.25 20.68 -4.55
N ARG A 289 16.59 19.69 -5.18
CA ARG A 289 15.49 18.92 -4.56
C ARG A 289 15.97 17.65 -3.86
N LEU A 290 15.07 17.01 -3.11
CA LEU A 290 15.34 15.75 -2.41
C LEU A 290 15.04 14.53 -3.30
N ILE A 291 15.83 13.48 -3.11
CA ILE A 291 15.64 12.15 -3.67
C ILE A 291 15.68 11.12 -2.55
N SER A 292 14.96 10.02 -2.70
CA SER A 292 15.09 8.84 -1.85
C SER A 292 15.60 7.67 -2.63
N ILE A 293 16.55 6.95 -2.04
CA ILE A 293 17.04 5.68 -2.56
C ILE A 293 16.31 4.58 -1.80
N ASN A 294 15.41 3.89 -2.49
CA ASN A 294 14.47 2.95 -1.85
C ASN A 294 15.02 1.52 -1.73
N THR A 295 16.27 1.31 -2.09
CA THR A 295 17.02 0.05 -1.93
C THR A 295 18.17 0.26 -0.95
N THR A 296 18.67 -0.82 -0.36
CA THR A 296 19.95 -0.79 0.36
C THR A 296 21.07 -0.39 -0.60
N MET A 297 21.90 0.57 -0.21
CA MET A 297 22.91 1.16 -1.10
C MET A 297 24.31 0.97 -0.54
N SER A 298 25.09 0.10 -1.19
CA SER A 298 26.53 -0.01 -0.98
C SER A 298 27.26 1.17 -1.59
N THR A 299 28.20 1.75 -0.86
CA THR A 299 29.08 2.85 -1.28
C THR A 299 30.51 2.55 -0.80
N SER A 300 31.50 3.26 -1.33
CA SER A 300 32.90 3.11 -0.94
C SER A 300 33.48 4.47 -0.53
N ARG A 301 34.38 4.49 0.46
CA ARG A 301 35.19 5.68 0.73
C ARG A 301 36.25 5.94 -0.35
N ASN A 302 36.56 4.94 -1.16
CA ASN A 302 37.53 5.01 -2.24
C ASN A 302 36.83 5.28 -3.58
N GLU A 303 37.01 6.49 -4.12
CA GLU A 303 36.44 6.89 -5.41
C GLU A 303 36.87 5.96 -6.57
N ASN A 304 38.08 5.39 -6.51
CA ASN A 304 38.55 4.48 -7.56
C ASN A 304 37.70 3.21 -7.63
N VAL A 305 37.21 2.75 -6.48
CA VAL A 305 36.27 1.62 -6.43
C VAL A 305 35.01 2.00 -7.19
N ALA A 306 34.40 3.16 -6.91
CA ALA A 306 33.25 3.65 -7.68
C ALA A 306 33.52 3.76 -9.20
N ARG A 307 34.72 4.17 -9.60
CA ARG A 307 35.08 4.29 -11.03
C ARG A 307 35.16 2.94 -11.76
N THR A 308 35.48 1.84 -11.08
CA THR A 308 35.46 0.51 -11.72
C THR A 308 34.06 0.10 -12.16
N PHE A 309 33.02 0.54 -11.44
CA PHE A 309 31.60 0.26 -11.73
C PHE A 309 31.06 1.00 -12.97
N ILE A 310 31.75 2.02 -13.48
CA ILE A 310 31.32 2.76 -14.68
C ILE A 310 32.26 2.57 -15.87
N ALA A 311 33.26 1.70 -15.73
CA ALA A 311 34.26 1.48 -16.76
C ALA A 311 33.61 0.92 -18.03
N GLY A 312 33.73 1.68 -19.14
CA GLY A 312 33.18 1.29 -20.44
C GLY A 312 31.70 1.62 -20.65
N ALA A 313 31.06 2.33 -19.70
CA ALA A 313 29.69 2.79 -19.86
C ALA A 313 29.57 3.96 -20.86
N GLU A 314 28.46 4.01 -21.59
CA GLU A 314 28.11 5.15 -22.45
C GLU A 314 27.73 6.39 -21.60
N ILE A 315 26.98 6.17 -20.52
CA ILE A 315 26.62 7.16 -19.50
C ILE A 315 26.92 6.56 -18.12
N GLY A 316 28.12 6.81 -17.63
CA GLY A 316 28.57 6.49 -16.28
C GLY A 316 28.32 7.67 -15.33
N VAL A 317 27.85 7.38 -14.13
CA VAL A 317 27.59 8.36 -13.08
C VAL A 317 28.36 7.98 -11.82
N ILE A 318 29.06 8.95 -11.23
CA ILE A 318 29.64 8.86 -9.90
C ILE A 318 28.78 9.71 -8.97
N PHE A 319 28.13 9.06 -8.01
CA PHE A 319 27.52 9.74 -6.88
C PHE A 319 28.60 10.05 -5.85
N GLU A 320 28.82 11.33 -5.58
CA GLU A 320 29.67 11.84 -4.49
C GLU A 320 28.73 12.28 -3.37
N ILE A 321 28.69 11.51 -2.28
CA ILE A 321 27.70 11.67 -1.22
C ILE A 321 28.39 12.21 0.03
N ASN A 322 28.02 13.43 0.43
CA ASN A 322 28.39 13.97 1.73
C ASN A 322 27.42 13.44 2.79
N THR A 323 27.95 12.75 3.80
CA THR A 323 27.15 12.04 4.79
C THR A 323 26.65 12.91 5.95
N ILE A 324 27.17 14.12 6.17
CA ILE A 324 26.93 14.93 7.39
C ILE A 324 27.16 14.08 8.68
N SER A 325 27.22 14.68 9.88
CA SER A 325 27.36 13.90 11.12
C SER A 325 26.23 12.87 11.26
N ALA A 326 26.59 11.60 11.46
CA ALA A 326 25.70 10.44 11.63
C ALA A 326 24.72 10.54 12.82
N SER A 327 24.76 11.62 13.59
CA SER A 327 23.92 11.87 14.76
C SER A 327 22.45 12.16 14.44
N TYR A 328 22.06 12.35 13.17
CA TYR A 328 20.73 12.85 12.81
C TYR A 328 19.83 11.93 11.95
N ASN A 329 20.33 10.86 11.32
CA ASN A 329 19.49 9.97 10.50
C ASN A 329 19.05 8.71 11.27
N ILE A 330 18.18 8.90 12.26
CA ILE A 330 17.71 7.83 13.17
C ILE A 330 16.85 6.79 12.44
N LEU A 331 16.23 7.18 11.32
CA LEU A 331 15.23 6.38 10.60
C LEU A 331 15.87 5.46 9.55
N HIS A 332 16.93 5.90 8.88
CA HIS A 332 17.62 5.16 7.82
C HIS A 332 19.12 5.05 8.15
N PRO A 333 19.51 4.09 9.00
CA PRO A 333 20.87 3.99 9.47
C PRO A 333 21.83 3.66 8.33
N PHE A 334 23.03 4.18 8.42
CA PHE A 334 24.16 3.78 7.59
C PHE A 334 25.39 3.56 8.48
N ALA A 335 26.27 2.67 8.05
CA ALA A 335 27.46 2.29 8.80
C ALA A 335 28.60 1.86 7.87
N ASP A 336 29.83 2.06 8.34
CA ASP A 336 31.01 1.40 7.79
C ASP A 336 30.92 -0.10 8.12
N ILE A 337 30.94 -0.92 7.07
CA ILE A 337 30.89 -2.38 7.15
C ILE A 337 32.16 -3.04 6.58
N SER A 338 33.23 -2.27 6.33
CA SER A 338 34.49 -2.76 5.76
C SER A 338 35.10 -3.94 6.52
N GLN A 339 34.87 -4.02 7.83
CA GLN A 339 35.35 -5.12 8.68
C GLN A 339 34.54 -6.42 8.53
N PHE A 340 33.33 -6.34 7.96
CA PHE A 340 32.41 -7.45 7.75
C PHE A 340 32.30 -7.82 6.27
N SER A 341 32.59 -6.87 5.37
CA SER A 341 32.53 -7.13 3.94
C SER A 341 33.58 -8.17 3.53
N LEU A 342 33.15 -9.12 2.72
CA LEU A 342 34.04 -10.13 2.12
C LEU A 342 35.11 -9.49 1.21
N THR A 343 34.88 -8.26 0.76
CA THR A 343 35.80 -7.41 0.01
C THR A 343 36.37 -6.30 0.91
N SER A 344 37.27 -6.67 1.83
CA SER A 344 37.87 -5.75 2.82
C SER A 344 38.52 -4.50 2.24
N ASP A 345 38.95 -4.56 0.97
CA ASP A 345 39.70 -3.50 0.30
C ASP A 345 38.80 -2.39 -0.28
N GLU A 346 37.47 -2.60 -0.29
CA GLU A 346 36.52 -1.64 -0.86
C GLU A 346 36.12 -0.52 0.11
N GLU A 347 36.51 -0.59 1.39
CA GLU A 347 36.10 0.37 2.42
C GLU A 347 34.58 0.66 2.40
N GLU A 348 33.79 -0.41 2.39
CA GLU A 348 32.35 -0.35 2.13
C GLU A 348 31.58 0.35 3.26
N VAL A 349 30.73 1.31 2.88
CA VAL A 349 29.75 1.96 3.72
C VAL A 349 28.36 1.65 3.16
N LEU A 350 27.50 1.06 4.00
CA LEU A 350 26.18 0.58 3.58
C LEU A 350 25.07 1.47 4.15
N PHE A 351 24.24 2.03 3.27
CA PHE A 351 23.02 2.75 3.63
C PHE A 351 21.83 1.81 3.62
N PHE A 352 21.03 1.87 4.68
CA PHE A 352 19.74 1.19 4.69
C PHE A 352 18.75 1.83 3.69
N ALA A 353 17.78 1.04 3.24
CA ALA A 353 16.75 1.50 2.31
C ALA A 353 15.99 2.71 2.87
N GLY A 354 15.63 3.65 1.98
CA GLY A 354 14.86 4.86 2.29
C GLY A 354 15.71 6.09 2.65
N ALA A 355 17.03 6.00 2.52
CA ALA A 355 17.91 7.15 2.74
C ALA A 355 17.59 8.29 1.77
N VAL A 356 17.47 9.51 2.31
CA VAL A 356 17.12 10.73 1.57
C VAL A 356 18.33 11.60 1.36
N PHE A 357 18.45 12.15 0.15
CA PHE A 357 19.57 12.98 -0.26
C PHE A 357 19.08 14.23 -0.98
N ARG A 358 19.73 15.37 -0.74
CA ARG A 358 19.56 16.58 -1.56
C ARG A 358 20.51 16.51 -2.75
N ILE A 359 20.01 16.83 -3.95
CA ILE A 359 20.85 16.96 -5.15
C ILE A 359 21.53 18.32 -5.12
N ASN A 360 22.84 18.36 -4.94
CA ASN A 360 23.59 19.62 -4.91
C ASN A 360 23.97 20.08 -6.32
N SER A 361 24.39 19.15 -7.17
CA SER A 361 24.77 19.46 -8.55
C SER A 361 24.85 18.19 -9.40
N VAL A 362 24.55 18.33 -10.69
CA VAL A 362 24.82 17.32 -11.71
C VAL A 362 25.76 17.92 -12.74
N GLN A 363 26.99 17.39 -12.84
CA GLN A 363 28.05 17.96 -13.67
C GLN A 363 28.65 16.89 -14.59
N LYS A 364 28.99 17.28 -15.82
CA LYS A 364 29.70 16.40 -16.76
C LYS A 364 31.20 16.51 -16.51
N GLU A 365 31.87 15.39 -16.23
CA GLU A 365 33.32 15.34 -16.06
C GLU A 365 34.01 15.14 -17.42
N ASN A 366 33.53 14.17 -18.21
CA ASN A 366 34.03 13.85 -19.54
C ASN A 366 32.89 13.30 -20.41
N ASP A 367 33.18 12.92 -21.66
CA ASP A 367 32.14 12.56 -22.63
C ASP A 367 31.17 11.46 -22.18
N SER A 368 31.66 10.51 -21.37
CA SER A 368 30.88 9.39 -20.86
C SER A 368 30.59 9.44 -19.36
N THR A 369 31.23 10.34 -18.59
CA THR A 369 31.17 10.35 -17.11
C THR A 369 30.55 11.63 -16.56
N TRP A 370 29.61 11.45 -15.64
CA TRP A 370 28.95 12.51 -14.88
C TRP A 370 29.21 12.35 -13.38
N ILE A 371 29.31 13.48 -12.67
CA ILE A 371 29.43 13.54 -11.22
C ILE A 371 28.15 14.16 -10.68
N ILE A 372 27.48 13.43 -9.79
CA ILE A 372 26.29 13.90 -9.08
C ILE A 372 26.66 14.05 -7.60
N LYS A 373 26.65 15.29 -7.13
CA LYS A 373 26.93 15.60 -5.73
C LYS A 373 25.64 15.55 -4.94
N LEU A 374 25.63 14.73 -3.90
CA LEU A 374 24.51 14.52 -3.00
C LEU A 374 24.88 14.89 -1.56
N THR A 375 23.89 15.26 -0.78
CA THR A 375 24.05 15.44 0.67
C THR A 375 22.95 14.71 1.41
N LEU A 376 23.33 13.85 2.37
CA LEU A 376 22.37 13.14 3.20
C LEU A 376 21.49 14.15 3.96
N SER A 377 20.17 13.96 3.90
CA SER A 377 19.18 14.88 4.47
C SER A 377 18.21 14.15 5.39
N ASN A 378 17.78 14.85 6.45
CA ASN A 378 16.74 14.42 7.38
C ASN A 378 15.54 15.38 7.39
N GLU A 379 15.43 16.25 6.38
CA GLU A 379 14.40 17.30 6.31
C GLU A 379 12.97 16.75 6.29
N THR A 380 12.78 15.49 5.90
CA THR A 380 11.47 14.84 5.82
C THR A 380 11.01 14.23 7.14
N VAL A 381 11.85 14.17 8.18
CA VAL A 381 11.54 13.47 9.43
C VAL A 381 10.32 14.08 10.14
N GLU A 382 10.27 15.40 10.29
CA GLU A 382 9.14 16.08 10.96
C GLU A 382 7.82 15.88 10.20
N GLN A 383 7.86 15.97 8.87
CA GLN A 383 6.68 15.75 8.00
C GLN A 383 6.21 14.29 8.05
N MET A 384 7.15 13.36 8.16
CA MET A 384 6.87 11.94 8.33
C MET A 384 6.26 11.67 9.71
N GLU A 385 6.71 12.33 10.78
CA GLU A 385 6.09 12.29 12.10
C GLU A 385 4.65 12.84 12.08
N GLN A 386 4.43 13.99 11.45
CA GLN A 386 3.09 14.54 11.26
C GLN A 386 2.18 13.60 10.46
N LEU A 387 2.69 12.99 9.38
CA LEU A 387 1.94 12.01 8.59
C LEU A 387 1.64 10.75 9.41
N MET A 388 2.59 10.26 10.21
CA MET A 388 2.36 9.13 11.10
C MET A 388 1.28 9.42 12.12
N ASP A 389 1.28 10.62 12.70
CA ASP A 389 0.26 11.02 13.67
C ASP A 389 -1.10 11.20 13.00
N GLY A 390 -1.17 11.78 11.80
CA GLY A 390 -2.39 11.81 10.99
C GLY A 390 -2.90 10.42 10.62
N ILE A 391 -2.03 9.47 10.29
CA ILE A 391 -2.41 8.06 10.01
C ILE A 391 -2.89 7.38 11.28
N LYS A 392 -2.24 7.60 12.44
CA LYS A 392 -2.71 7.06 13.74
C LYS A 392 -4.06 7.65 14.10
N GLU A 393 -4.26 8.95 13.91
CA GLU A 393 -5.56 9.60 14.10
C GLU A 393 -6.60 9.05 13.15
N GLN A 394 -6.27 8.78 11.88
CA GLN A 394 -7.17 8.10 10.95
C GLN A 394 -7.46 6.66 11.35
N LEU A 395 -6.49 5.90 11.83
CA LEU A 395 -6.70 4.53 12.32
C LEU A 395 -7.54 4.53 13.60
N ASN A 396 -7.31 5.49 14.50
CA ASN A 396 -8.11 5.70 15.70
C ASN A 396 -9.52 6.16 15.34
N SER A 397 -9.67 7.04 14.34
CA SER A 397 -10.97 7.48 13.86
C SER A 397 -11.69 6.36 13.13
N ILE A 398 -11.00 5.50 12.37
CA ILE A 398 -11.55 4.30 11.69
C ILE A 398 -11.97 3.22 12.71
N THR A 399 -11.20 3.03 13.78
CA THR A 399 -11.58 2.10 14.87
C THR A 399 -12.72 2.66 15.71
N CYS A 400 -12.72 3.96 16.03
CA CYS A 400 -13.87 4.66 16.62
C CYS A 400 -15.09 4.63 15.68
N TRP A 401 -14.89 4.81 14.38
CA TRP A 401 -15.90 4.76 13.31
C TRP A 401 -16.49 3.37 13.20
N HIS A 402 -15.68 2.31 13.30
CA HIS A 402 -16.19 0.96 13.30
C HIS A 402 -16.95 0.63 14.58
N HIS A 403 -16.43 1.02 15.75
CA HIS A 403 -17.18 0.90 17.00
C HIS A 403 -18.47 1.71 16.98
N LEU A 404 -18.51 2.82 16.24
CA LEU A 404 -19.70 3.64 16.03
C LEU A 404 -20.65 3.02 14.99
N CYS A 405 -20.19 2.52 13.84
CA CYS A 405 -20.97 1.79 12.84
C CYS A 405 -21.45 0.42 13.34
N MET A 406 -20.74 -0.18 14.30
CA MET A 406 -21.21 -1.36 15.03
C MET A 406 -22.26 -1.02 16.09
N LYS A 407 -22.23 0.20 16.63
CA LYS A 407 -23.24 0.72 17.57
C LYS A 407 -24.43 1.38 16.86
N ILE A 408 -24.26 1.85 15.63
CA ILE A 408 -25.29 2.41 14.76
C ILE A 408 -25.77 1.26 13.85
N ASP A 409 -26.69 0.49 14.40
CA ASP A 409 -27.20 -0.75 13.82
C ASP A 409 -28.24 -0.50 12.70
N ASP A 410 -27.89 0.35 11.72
CA ASP A 410 -28.89 0.94 10.83
C ASP A 410 -28.88 0.44 9.37
N TRP A 411 -28.69 -0.87 9.23
CA TRP A 411 -29.34 -1.59 8.12
C TRP A 411 -30.87 -1.43 8.18
N LEU A 412 -31.42 -1.07 9.35
CA LEU A 412 -32.81 -0.72 9.59
C LEU A 412 -33.21 0.66 9.06
N LEU A 413 -32.39 1.70 9.17
CA LEU A 413 -32.60 3.01 8.55
C LEU A 413 -32.58 2.93 7.02
N VAL A 414 -31.65 2.16 6.45
CA VAL A 414 -31.65 1.84 5.00
C VAL A 414 -32.94 1.10 4.60
N LYS A 415 -33.41 0.15 5.42
CA LYS A 415 -34.66 -0.60 5.21
C LYS A 415 -35.94 0.23 5.50
N LYS A 416 -35.84 1.25 6.35
CA LYS A 416 -36.86 2.24 6.76
C LYS A 416 -37.04 3.26 5.64
N TYR A 417 -35.95 3.84 5.14
CA TYR A 417 -35.95 4.66 3.93
C TYR A 417 -36.39 3.84 2.70
N TYR A 418 -35.97 2.59 2.55
CA TYR A 418 -36.49 1.66 1.52
C TYR A 418 -38.03 1.47 1.55
N LYS A 419 -38.66 1.46 2.74
CA LYS A 419 -40.13 1.40 2.89
C LYS A 419 -40.83 2.72 2.54
N ILE A 420 -40.17 3.85 2.75
CA ILE A 420 -40.69 5.21 2.54
C ILE A 420 -40.50 5.66 1.07
N LEU A 421 -39.37 5.29 0.45
CA LEU A 421 -38.93 5.66 -0.89
C LEU A 421 -39.56 4.82 -2.01
N ARG A 422 -40.81 4.40 -1.90
CA ARG A 422 -41.46 3.59 -2.95
C ARG A 422 -42.26 4.43 -3.96
N PRO A 423 -41.65 4.97 -5.03
CA PRO A 423 -42.27 5.01 -6.34
C PRO A 423 -41.87 3.77 -7.14
N ARG A 424 -42.72 3.36 -8.09
CA ARG A 424 -42.57 2.15 -8.92
C ARG A 424 -41.36 2.16 -9.89
N SER A 425 -40.29 2.94 -9.67
CA SER A 425 -39.31 3.27 -10.72
C SER A 425 -37.81 3.25 -10.36
N TYR A 426 -37.39 2.96 -9.12
CA TYR A 426 -35.95 2.97 -8.77
C TYR A 426 -35.33 1.56 -8.69
N SER A 427 -34.09 1.40 -9.19
CA SER A 427 -33.32 0.16 -9.05
C SER A 427 -32.57 0.11 -7.70
N TRP A 428 -32.28 -1.10 -7.20
CA TRP A 428 -31.48 -1.31 -5.98
C TRP A 428 -30.10 -0.64 -6.04
N LYS A 429 -29.57 -0.43 -7.25
CA LYS A 429 -28.24 0.14 -7.49
C LYS A 429 -28.21 1.65 -7.28
N ASP A 430 -29.22 2.37 -7.80
CA ASP A 430 -29.30 3.84 -7.70
C ASP A 430 -29.50 4.27 -6.23
N ILE A 431 -30.29 3.50 -5.50
CA ILE A 431 -30.59 3.74 -4.08
C ILE A 431 -29.35 3.55 -3.19
N MET A 432 -28.51 2.56 -3.49
CA MET A 432 -27.33 2.28 -2.68
C MET A 432 -26.26 3.37 -2.85
N THR A 433 -26.14 3.94 -4.05
CA THR A 433 -25.23 5.04 -4.35
C THR A 433 -25.70 6.34 -3.69
N ASP A 434 -27.00 6.63 -3.74
CA ASP A 434 -27.59 7.85 -3.16
C ASP A 434 -27.57 7.83 -1.62
N VAL A 435 -27.92 6.69 -1.00
CA VAL A 435 -27.92 6.51 0.46
C VAL A 435 -26.49 6.47 1.03
N ALA A 436 -25.53 5.94 0.27
CA ALA A 436 -24.12 5.99 0.66
C ALA A 436 -23.56 7.42 0.59
N GLY A 437 -23.91 8.21 -0.44
CA GLY A 437 -23.48 9.60 -0.57
C GLY A 437 -24.06 10.54 0.50
N ILE A 438 -25.32 10.33 0.88
CA ILE A 438 -26.00 11.08 1.94
C ILE A 438 -25.40 10.74 3.32
N ASN A 439 -25.16 9.47 3.63
CA ASN A 439 -24.58 9.04 4.91
C ASN A 439 -23.08 9.37 5.07
N PHE A 440 -22.33 9.50 3.96
CA PHE A 440 -20.92 9.88 3.98
C PHE A 440 -20.69 11.29 4.56
N TYR A 441 -21.66 12.22 4.43
CA TYR A 441 -21.58 13.58 4.96
C TYR A 441 -22.26 13.78 6.33
N TYR A 442 -23.20 12.93 6.73
CA TYR A 442 -23.67 12.83 8.12
C TYR A 442 -22.52 12.43 9.04
N LEU A 443 -21.51 11.79 8.47
CA LEU A 443 -20.30 11.44 9.17
C LEU A 443 -19.40 12.66 9.44
N PHE A 444 -19.30 13.63 8.52
CA PHE A 444 -18.53 14.87 8.73
C PHE A 444 -19.16 15.79 9.78
N SER A 445 -20.48 15.74 9.94
CA SER A 445 -21.18 16.47 11.02
C SER A 445 -20.76 15.94 12.40
N VAL A 446 -20.63 14.63 12.57
CA VAL A 446 -20.12 14.01 13.80
C VAL A 446 -18.66 14.43 14.10
N PHE A 447 -17.90 14.84 13.09
CA PHE A 447 -16.51 15.35 13.23
C PHE A 447 -16.41 16.88 13.37
N GLY A 448 -17.54 17.60 13.43
CA GLY A 448 -17.59 19.02 13.81
C GLY A 448 -17.53 20.03 12.66
N ASP A 449 -17.38 19.60 11.40
CA ASP A 449 -17.38 20.50 10.23
C ASP A 449 -18.81 20.63 9.65
N TYR A 450 -19.75 21.04 10.49
CA TYR A 450 -21.18 21.11 10.18
C TYR A 450 -21.49 22.09 9.04
N GLU A 451 -20.69 23.15 8.88
CA GLU A 451 -20.89 24.19 7.85
C GLU A 451 -20.69 23.63 6.44
N LYS A 452 -19.62 22.87 6.19
CA LYS A 452 -19.38 22.23 4.88
C LYS A 452 -20.42 21.17 4.55
N VAL A 453 -20.92 20.46 5.56
CA VAL A 453 -21.99 19.47 5.41
C VAL A 453 -23.28 20.15 4.94
N ILE A 454 -23.62 21.29 5.55
CA ILE A 454 -24.77 22.10 5.15
C ILE A 454 -24.59 22.63 3.73
N GLU A 455 -23.42 23.17 3.40
CA GLU A 455 -23.12 23.68 2.04
C GLU A 455 -23.37 22.60 0.99
N TYR A 456 -22.80 21.41 1.19
CA TYR A 456 -22.96 20.29 0.27
C TYR A 456 -24.41 19.78 0.16
N TYR A 457 -25.12 19.59 1.29
CA TYR A 457 -26.53 19.18 1.24
C TYR A 457 -27.43 20.24 0.61
N THR A 458 -27.08 21.51 0.80
CA THR A 458 -27.78 22.62 0.15
C THR A 458 -27.54 22.55 -1.35
N GLU A 459 -26.31 22.37 -1.83
CA GLU A 459 -26.02 22.18 -3.26
C GLU A 459 -26.83 21.04 -3.88
N LEU A 460 -26.95 19.90 -3.19
CA LEU A 460 -27.75 18.76 -3.65
C LEU A 460 -29.26 19.04 -3.70
N LEU A 461 -29.78 19.93 -2.84
CA LEU A 461 -31.18 20.36 -2.92
C LEU A 461 -31.47 21.15 -4.21
N TRP A 462 -30.47 21.82 -4.78
CA TRP A 462 -30.60 22.64 -5.99
C TRP A 462 -30.26 21.89 -7.28
N ASP A 463 -29.78 20.64 -7.21
CA ASP A 463 -29.51 19.82 -8.38
C ASP A 463 -30.80 19.16 -8.91
N GLU A 464 -31.41 19.78 -9.93
CA GLU A 464 -32.63 19.31 -10.59
C GLU A 464 -32.52 17.88 -11.18
N LYS A 465 -31.31 17.37 -11.42
CA LYS A 465 -31.12 15.99 -11.90
C LYS A 465 -31.09 14.98 -10.76
N PHE A 466 -30.74 15.42 -9.57
CA PHE A 466 -30.57 14.58 -8.39
C PHE A 466 -31.83 14.57 -7.51
N ILE A 467 -32.47 15.74 -7.37
CA ILE A 467 -33.53 15.97 -6.40
C ILE A 467 -34.88 15.42 -6.85
N ASP A 468 -35.53 14.69 -5.95
CA ASP A 468 -36.94 14.33 -6.05
C ASP A 468 -37.66 14.57 -4.73
N TYR A 469 -38.99 14.37 -4.71
CA TYR A 469 -39.83 14.69 -3.56
C TYR A 469 -39.36 13.98 -2.27
N PRO A 470 -39.10 12.66 -2.26
CA PRO A 470 -38.58 12.01 -1.06
C PRO A 470 -37.16 12.40 -0.64
N LYS A 471 -36.24 12.65 -1.60
CA LYS A 471 -34.87 13.11 -1.29
C LYS A 471 -34.87 14.50 -0.67
N CYS A 472 -35.77 15.38 -1.12
CA CYS A 472 -35.97 16.72 -0.54
C CYS A 472 -36.30 16.64 0.95
N ILE A 473 -37.17 15.70 1.35
CA ILE A 473 -37.53 15.51 2.77
C ILE A 473 -36.29 15.11 3.59
N ILE A 474 -35.52 14.12 3.11
CA ILE A 474 -34.35 13.60 3.82
C ILE A 474 -33.27 14.69 3.97
N LEU A 475 -32.94 15.38 2.88
CA LEU A 475 -31.94 16.45 2.91
C LEU A 475 -32.33 17.57 3.88
N ASN A 476 -33.61 17.96 3.94
CA ASN A 476 -34.08 18.95 4.90
C ASN A 476 -33.96 18.47 6.36
N ILE A 477 -34.25 17.20 6.66
CA ILE A 477 -34.03 16.65 8.01
C ILE A 477 -32.54 16.73 8.39
N MET A 478 -31.66 16.38 7.46
CA MET A 478 -30.22 16.36 7.71
C MET A 478 -29.62 17.75 7.82
N ILE A 479 -30.04 18.69 6.98
CA ILE A 479 -29.64 20.10 7.10
C ILE A 479 -30.11 20.67 8.44
N GLY A 480 -31.35 20.40 8.85
CA GLY A 480 -31.87 20.81 10.15
C GLY A 480 -31.04 20.27 11.32
N TYR A 481 -30.64 19.00 11.25
CA TYR A 481 -29.76 18.37 12.24
C TYR A 481 -28.40 19.06 12.35
N ASN A 482 -27.79 19.39 11.22
CA ASN A 482 -26.50 20.09 11.23
C ASN A 482 -26.63 21.52 11.79
N TYR A 483 -27.69 22.24 11.46
CA TYR A 483 -27.97 23.56 12.04
C TYR A 483 -28.18 23.52 13.56
N PHE A 484 -28.88 22.49 14.07
CA PHE A 484 -29.04 22.28 15.52
C PHE A 484 -27.68 22.16 16.22
N HIS A 485 -26.74 21.43 15.62
CA HIS A 485 -25.39 21.26 16.17
C HIS A 485 -24.49 22.50 16.03
N LEU A 486 -24.76 23.39 15.08
CA LEU A 486 -24.19 24.74 15.01
C LEU A 486 -24.83 25.74 16.00
N LEU A 487 -25.77 25.27 16.83
CA LEU A 487 -26.57 26.12 17.74
C LEU A 487 -27.46 27.13 16.99
N GLN A 488 -27.68 26.91 15.69
CA GLN A 488 -28.54 27.70 14.79
C GLN A 488 -29.94 27.10 14.79
N TYR A 489 -30.64 27.31 15.89
CA TYR A 489 -31.89 26.60 16.19
C TYR A 489 -33.08 27.03 15.33
N ASP A 490 -33.14 28.28 14.88
CA ASP A 490 -34.26 28.75 14.05
C ASP A 490 -34.17 28.19 12.63
N GLU A 491 -32.95 28.09 12.09
CA GLU A 491 -32.62 27.42 10.83
C GLU A 491 -32.92 25.91 10.93
N ALA A 492 -32.57 25.28 12.05
CA ALA A 492 -32.90 23.88 12.30
C ALA A 492 -34.42 23.64 12.23
N LEU A 493 -35.21 24.45 12.95
CA LEU A 493 -36.67 24.37 12.96
C LEU A 493 -37.27 24.64 11.58
N PHE A 494 -36.75 25.62 10.84
CA PHE A 494 -37.20 25.93 9.49
C PHE A 494 -37.10 24.71 8.55
N HIS A 495 -35.97 24.01 8.56
CA HIS A 495 -35.78 22.83 7.72
C HIS A 495 -36.61 21.63 8.19
N TYR A 496 -36.79 21.46 9.50
CA TYR A 496 -37.70 20.44 10.04
C TYR A 496 -39.16 20.69 9.64
N ASP A 497 -39.61 21.95 9.61
CA ASP A 497 -40.96 22.31 9.17
C ASP A 497 -41.18 22.05 7.67
N ILE A 498 -40.17 22.29 6.83
CA ILE A 498 -40.22 21.92 5.40
C ILE A 498 -40.39 20.41 5.24
N ALA A 499 -39.61 19.62 6.00
CA ALA A 499 -39.72 18.17 5.97
C ALA A 499 -41.08 17.69 6.47
N LEU A 500 -41.60 18.23 7.58
CA LEU A 500 -42.92 17.87 8.13
C LEU A 500 -44.07 18.23 7.19
N SER A 501 -44.02 19.39 6.54
CA SER A 501 -45.04 19.87 5.61
C SER A 501 -45.16 18.99 4.36
N SER A 502 -44.10 18.24 4.07
CA SER A 502 -44.00 17.32 2.93
C SER A 502 -44.35 15.87 3.31
N LEU A 503 -44.78 15.61 4.55
CA LEU A 503 -45.06 14.26 5.05
C LEU A 503 -46.53 14.08 5.44
N ASP A 504 -47.17 13.04 4.92
CA ASP A 504 -48.52 12.62 5.34
C ASP A 504 -48.55 12.26 6.84
N ASP A 505 -49.69 12.47 7.50
CA ASP A 505 -49.83 12.31 8.97
C ASP A 505 -49.46 10.92 9.51
N ASN A 506 -49.59 9.87 8.69
CA ASN A 506 -49.24 8.50 9.08
C ASN A 506 -47.76 8.15 8.83
N ASN A 507 -46.95 9.08 8.35
CA ASN A 507 -45.56 8.81 7.97
C ASN A 507 -44.63 8.74 9.20
N LYS A 508 -43.92 7.63 9.32
CA LYS A 508 -43.00 7.32 10.43
C LYS A 508 -41.87 8.36 10.60
N LEU A 509 -41.44 9.04 9.54
CA LEU A 509 -40.40 10.09 9.62
C LEU A 509 -40.85 11.29 10.46
N ARG A 510 -42.16 11.52 10.60
CA ARG A 510 -42.69 12.58 11.46
C ARG A 510 -42.25 12.37 12.91
N GLY A 511 -42.18 11.12 13.39
CA GLY A 511 -41.70 10.81 14.72
C GLY A 511 -40.25 11.23 14.94
N GLU A 512 -39.39 11.02 13.96
CA GLU A 512 -37.97 11.42 13.99
C GLU A 512 -37.81 12.94 13.99
N ILE A 513 -38.58 13.64 13.15
CA ILE A 513 -38.56 15.11 13.13
C ILE A 513 -39.08 15.69 14.46
N TYR A 514 -40.11 15.09 15.06
CA TYR A 514 -40.58 15.50 16.38
C TYR A 514 -39.54 15.27 17.49
N ILE A 515 -38.69 14.25 17.39
CA ILE A 515 -37.54 14.10 18.31
C ILE A 515 -36.59 15.28 18.16
N HIS A 516 -36.21 15.62 16.92
CA HIS A 516 -35.26 16.71 16.69
C HIS A 516 -35.82 18.07 17.10
N ILE A 517 -37.10 18.34 16.82
CA ILE A 517 -37.79 19.53 17.31
C ILE A 517 -37.81 19.54 18.84
N GLY A 518 -38.08 18.39 19.46
CA GLY A 518 -38.02 18.24 20.92
C GLY A 518 -36.64 18.58 21.49
N ASP A 519 -35.56 18.11 20.84
CA ASP A 519 -34.17 18.41 21.21
C ASP A 519 -33.85 19.90 21.10
N VAL A 520 -34.28 20.57 20.02
CA VAL A 520 -34.15 22.03 19.87
C VAL A 520 -34.82 22.77 21.02
N TRP A 521 -36.06 22.40 21.36
CA TRP A 521 -36.80 23.07 22.44
C TRP A 521 -36.25 22.75 23.83
N ARG A 522 -35.70 21.55 24.04
CA ARG A 522 -35.04 21.16 25.29
C ARG A 522 -33.81 22.03 25.54
N VAL A 523 -32.98 22.25 24.52
CA VAL A 523 -31.79 23.12 24.63
C VAL A 523 -32.16 24.60 24.78
N ARG A 524 -33.35 25.00 24.31
CA ARG A 524 -33.94 26.34 24.53
C ARG A 524 -34.67 26.48 25.87
N ASP A 525 -34.52 25.55 26.80
CA ASP A 525 -35.20 25.51 28.11
C ASP A 525 -36.74 25.53 28.05
N ASN A 526 -37.35 25.23 26.89
CA ASN A 526 -38.80 25.09 26.75
C ASN A 526 -39.21 23.63 26.93
N VAL A 527 -39.16 23.19 28.18
CA VAL A 527 -39.36 21.80 28.60
C VAL A 527 -40.76 21.28 28.25
N GLU A 528 -41.80 22.10 28.36
CA GLU A 528 -43.17 21.71 28.01
C GLU A 528 -43.31 21.38 26.52
N THR A 529 -42.71 22.19 25.66
CA THR A 529 -42.74 21.99 24.21
C THR A 529 -41.88 20.80 23.80
N ALA A 530 -40.72 20.62 24.44
CA ALA A 530 -39.88 19.44 24.25
C ALA A 530 -40.63 18.14 24.60
N LEU A 531 -41.24 18.10 25.78
CA LEU A 531 -42.01 16.95 26.25
C LEU A 531 -43.21 16.63 25.34
N SER A 532 -43.92 17.66 24.87
CA SER A 532 -45.03 17.48 23.92
C SER A 532 -44.57 16.81 22.61
N ASN A 533 -43.44 17.26 22.06
CA ASN A 533 -42.90 16.69 20.82
C ASN A 533 -42.36 15.27 21.01
N TYR A 534 -41.66 14.97 22.12
CA TYR A 534 -41.25 13.60 22.43
C TYR A 534 -42.45 12.65 22.60
N LYS A 535 -43.54 13.11 23.22
CA LYS A 535 -44.77 12.31 23.34
C LYS A 535 -45.45 12.06 22.00
N LYS A 536 -45.48 13.05 21.09
CA LYS A 536 -45.95 12.85 19.70
C LYS A 536 -45.09 11.82 18.96
N ALA A 537 -43.78 11.87 19.15
CA ALA A 537 -42.87 10.88 18.57
C ALA A 537 -43.15 9.47 19.11
N LEU A 538 -43.35 9.32 20.43
CA LEU A 538 -43.73 8.06 21.07
C LEU A 538 -45.07 7.52 20.54
N GLU A 539 -46.09 8.37 20.37
CA GLU A 539 -47.40 7.96 19.84
C GLU A 539 -47.29 7.40 18.42
N ILE A 540 -46.48 8.05 17.56
CA ILE A 540 -46.23 7.61 16.19
C ILE A 540 -45.48 6.27 16.17
N PHE A 541 -44.49 6.09 17.05
CA PHE A 541 -43.72 4.85 17.10
C PHE A 541 -44.41 3.69 17.83
N THR A 542 -45.31 3.97 18.78
CA THR A 542 -46.07 2.95 19.54
C THR A 542 -47.31 2.45 18.78
N SER A 543 -47.90 3.29 17.92
CA SER A 543 -49.10 2.95 17.14
C SER A 543 -48.83 2.07 15.90
N GLN A 544 -47.56 1.78 15.60
CA GLN A 544 -47.14 1.05 14.42
C GLN A 544 -46.08 0.01 14.81
N ASP A 545 -46.01 -1.12 14.09
CA ASP A 545 -44.98 -2.17 14.26
C ASP A 545 -43.61 -1.59 13.81
N VAL A 546 -42.93 -0.86 14.71
CA VAL A 546 -41.66 -0.13 14.51
C VAL A 546 -40.57 -0.73 15.40
N ASP A 547 -39.32 -0.50 14.99
CA ASP A 547 -38.11 -0.97 15.64
C ASP A 547 -37.91 -0.34 17.03
N ASP A 548 -37.59 -1.18 18.02
CA ASP A 548 -37.79 -0.86 19.43
C ASP A 548 -36.74 0.15 19.98
N HIS A 549 -35.57 0.29 19.36
CA HIS A 549 -34.45 1.05 19.94
C HIS A 549 -34.66 2.58 20.01
N ASP A 550 -35.36 3.19 19.05
CA ASP A 550 -35.67 4.63 19.10
C ASP A 550 -36.69 4.95 20.19
N ILE A 551 -37.61 4.02 20.47
CA ILE A 551 -38.58 4.16 21.56
C ILE A 551 -37.84 4.24 22.91
N ALA A 552 -36.82 3.39 23.14
CA ALA A 552 -36.01 3.45 24.35
C ALA A 552 -35.29 4.80 24.51
N LYS A 553 -34.72 5.36 23.44
CA LYS A 553 -34.07 6.69 23.49
C LYS A 553 -35.06 7.80 23.85
N ILE A 554 -36.26 7.77 23.30
CA ILE A 554 -37.28 8.79 23.59
C ILE A 554 -37.80 8.63 25.02
N CYS A 555 -38.02 7.39 25.48
CA CYS A 555 -38.39 7.11 26.86
C CYS A 555 -37.34 7.64 27.85
N ARG A 556 -36.04 7.49 27.58
CA ARG A 556 -34.98 8.11 28.40
C ARG A 556 -35.04 9.63 28.37
N LYS A 557 -35.20 10.26 27.20
CA LYS A 557 -35.35 11.72 27.08
C LYS A 557 -36.56 12.27 27.86
N VAL A 558 -37.67 11.52 27.87
CA VAL A 558 -38.88 11.86 28.64
C VAL A 558 -38.65 11.65 30.14
N SER A 559 -38.00 10.55 30.53
CA SER A 559 -37.59 10.27 31.92
C SER A 559 -36.71 11.39 32.47
N ASP A 560 -35.68 11.80 31.73
CA ASP A 560 -34.77 12.88 32.11
C ASP A 560 -35.53 14.18 32.40
N ILE A 561 -36.49 14.55 31.55
CA ILE A 561 -37.33 15.74 31.74
C ILE A 561 -38.15 15.61 33.04
N TYR A 562 -38.73 14.45 33.32
CA TYR A 562 -39.49 14.24 34.54
C TYR A 562 -38.60 14.26 35.80
N LEU A 563 -37.35 13.77 35.70
CA LEU A 563 -36.36 13.91 36.77
C LEU A 563 -36.00 15.38 37.01
N GLU A 564 -35.76 16.16 35.94
CA GLU A 564 -35.50 17.61 36.01
C GLU A 564 -36.68 18.36 36.66
N GLN A 565 -37.91 17.88 36.49
CA GLN A 565 -39.13 18.40 37.11
C GLN A 565 -39.40 17.88 38.53
N ASN A 566 -38.55 17.00 39.08
CA ASN A 566 -38.74 16.28 40.35
C ASN A 566 -40.00 15.39 40.40
N ASN A 567 -40.51 14.95 39.24
CA ASN A 567 -41.60 14.00 39.12
C ASN A 567 -41.03 12.58 38.96
N TYR A 568 -40.61 12.01 40.09
CA TYR A 568 -39.91 10.72 40.12
C TYR A 568 -40.81 9.54 39.72
N ASP A 569 -42.11 9.63 39.99
CA ASP A 569 -43.07 8.55 39.70
C ASP A 569 -43.20 8.33 38.19
N ASP A 570 -43.35 9.40 37.41
CA ASP A 570 -43.40 9.31 35.95
C ASP A 570 -42.02 8.96 35.35
N ALA A 571 -40.93 9.50 35.91
CA ALA A 571 -39.58 9.21 35.43
C ALA A 571 -39.23 7.71 35.50
N ILE A 572 -39.55 7.05 36.61
CA ILE A 572 -39.27 5.62 36.80
C ILE A 572 -40.00 4.77 35.74
N VAL A 573 -41.25 5.10 35.44
CA VAL A 573 -42.05 4.36 34.44
C VAL A 573 -41.39 4.40 33.06
N TYR A 574 -40.95 5.58 32.61
CA TYR A 574 -40.28 5.72 31.32
C TYR A 574 -38.88 5.11 31.31
N GLN A 575 -38.16 5.14 32.44
CA GLN A 575 -36.86 4.49 32.57
C GLN A 575 -36.97 2.96 32.46
N GLU A 576 -37.89 2.34 33.20
CA GLU A 576 -38.13 0.90 33.16
C GLU A 576 -38.58 0.43 31.76
N GLN A 577 -39.39 1.24 31.08
CA GLN A 577 -39.80 0.96 29.70
C GLN A 577 -38.60 0.99 28.74
N ALA A 578 -37.68 1.95 28.89
CA ALA A 578 -36.48 2.01 28.06
C ALA A 578 -35.56 0.79 28.29
N ASP A 579 -35.34 0.44 29.56
CA ASP A 579 -34.44 -0.66 29.94
C ASP A 579 -34.95 -2.02 29.42
N LEU A 580 -36.26 -2.27 29.53
CA LEU A 580 -36.91 -3.47 29.00
C LEU A 580 -36.74 -3.59 27.47
N ILE A 581 -36.88 -2.46 26.77
CA ILE A 581 -36.75 -2.42 25.31
C ILE A 581 -35.31 -2.69 24.88
N ASP A 582 -34.32 -2.09 25.55
CA ASP A 582 -32.91 -2.31 25.24
C ASP A 582 -32.47 -3.76 25.48
N GLU A 583 -32.99 -4.40 26.52
CA GLU A 583 -32.71 -5.81 26.82
C GLU A 583 -33.26 -6.75 25.73
N ASN A 584 -34.50 -6.52 25.30
CA ASN A 584 -35.13 -7.27 24.22
C ASN A 584 -34.40 -7.07 22.88
N TYR A 585 -33.95 -5.85 22.60
CA TYR A 585 -33.20 -5.53 21.39
C TYR A 585 -31.84 -6.24 21.35
N ARG A 586 -31.09 -6.25 22.47
CA ARG A 586 -29.79 -6.95 22.56
C ARG A 586 -29.95 -8.45 22.29
N GLN A 587 -30.94 -9.09 22.90
CA GLN A 587 -31.20 -10.52 22.70
C GLN A 587 -31.60 -10.83 21.25
N ARG A 588 -32.36 -9.94 20.60
CA ARG A 588 -32.78 -10.09 19.20
C ARG A 588 -31.63 -9.89 18.20
N SER A 589 -30.76 -8.90 18.42
CA SER A 589 -29.59 -8.62 17.57
C SER A 589 -28.57 -9.77 17.60
N GLU A 590 -28.29 -10.33 18.78
CA GLU A 590 -27.41 -11.50 18.91
C GLU A 590 -28.01 -12.75 18.22
N PHE A 591 -29.31 -12.96 18.36
CA PHE A 591 -30.04 -14.03 17.68
C PHE A 591 -30.04 -13.88 16.14
N ASP A 592 -30.15 -12.65 15.62
CA ASP A 592 -30.15 -12.37 14.18
C ASP A 592 -28.74 -12.51 13.55
N ILE A 593 -27.66 -12.20 14.29
CA ILE A 593 -26.28 -12.45 13.84
C ILE A 593 -26.02 -13.95 13.71
N GLU A 594 -26.40 -14.76 14.69
CA GLU A 594 -26.20 -16.22 14.64
C GLU A 594 -27.01 -16.88 13.53
N LYS A 595 -28.24 -16.42 13.31
CA LYS A 595 -29.07 -16.85 12.18
C LYS A 595 -28.45 -16.47 10.83
N SER A 596 -27.87 -15.28 10.74
CA SER A 596 -27.19 -14.80 9.52
C SER A 596 -25.94 -15.59 9.21
N LEU A 597 -25.10 -15.87 10.21
CA LEU A 597 -23.92 -16.73 10.08
C LEU A 597 -24.32 -18.14 9.61
N LYS A 598 -25.33 -18.75 10.24
CA LYS A 598 -25.86 -20.05 9.84
C LYS A 598 -26.43 -20.05 8.42
N TYR A 599 -27.05 -18.95 7.99
CA TYR A 599 -27.51 -18.79 6.61
C TYR A 599 -26.33 -18.75 5.63
N PHE A 600 -25.28 -17.97 5.92
CA PHE A 600 -24.09 -17.88 5.07
C PHE A 600 -23.30 -19.19 5.02
N GLU A 601 -23.17 -19.91 6.13
CA GLU A 601 -22.58 -21.25 6.19
C GLU A 601 -23.34 -22.22 5.29
N ASN A 602 -24.67 -22.24 5.38
CA ASN A 602 -25.49 -23.08 4.50
C ASN A 602 -25.36 -22.71 3.01
N GLN A 603 -25.17 -21.42 2.67
CA GLN A 603 -24.93 -20.98 1.29
C GLN A 603 -23.57 -21.47 0.77
N LEU A 604 -22.55 -21.56 1.63
CA LEU A 604 -21.23 -22.08 1.29
C LEU A 604 -21.23 -23.61 1.12
N ASP A 605 -22.03 -24.33 1.92
CA ASP A 605 -22.06 -25.79 1.94
C ASP A 605 -22.96 -26.44 0.85
N ASN A 606 -24.03 -25.76 0.39
CA ASN A 606 -25.12 -26.43 -0.36
C ASN A 606 -25.32 -26.03 -1.84
N GLN A 607 -24.37 -25.41 -2.55
CA GLN A 607 -24.61 -24.96 -3.94
C GLN A 607 -23.40 -25.17 -4.88
N PRO A 608 -23.36 -26.25 -5.69
CA PRO A 608 -22.35 -26.46 -6.75
C PRO A 608 -22.55 -25.56 -8.00
N GLY A 609 -22.98 -24.32 -7.82
CA GLY A 609 -23.31 -23.38 -8.91
C GLY A 609 -23.02 -21.89 -8.65
N HIS A 610 -22.47 -21.52 -7.48
CA HIS A 610 -22.12 -20.13 -7.21
C HIS A 610 -20.90 -19.67 -8.03
N SER A 611 -20.96 -18.45 -8.56
CA SER A 611 -19.78 -17.80 -9.10
C SER A 611 -18.78 -17.53 -7.97
N GLN A 612 -17.48 -17.58 -8.26
CA GLN A 612 -16.42 -17.31 -7.25
C GLN A 612 -16.60 -15.93 -6.59
N LEU A 613 -17.22 -14.98 -7.30
CA LEU A 613 -17.60 -13.66 -6.79
C LEU A 613 -18.73 -13.69 -5.75
N GLN A 614 -19.75 -14.54 -5.92
CA GLN A 614 -20.81 -14.69 -4.91
C GLN A 614 -20.24 -15.29 -3.63
N ARG A 615 -19.34 -16.27 -3.76
CA ARG A 615 -18.62 -16.84 -2.61
C ARG A 615 -17.78 -15.78 -1.88
N ALA A 616 -17.08 -14.92 -2.62
CA ALA A 616 -16.33 -13.81 -2.05
C ALA A 616 -17.22 -12.83 -1.27
N ASN A 617 -18.38 -12.45 -1.82
CA ASN A 617 -19.35 -11.59 -1.12
C ASN A 617 -19.92 -12.22 0.15
N THR A 618 -20.20 -13.53 0.13
CA THR A 618 -20.67 -14.26 1.32
C THR A 618 -19.61 -14.26 2.41
N LEU A 619 -18.35 -14.54 2.07
CA LEU A 619 -17.23 -14.51 3.00
C LEU A 619 -16.97 -13.10 3.56
N TYR A 620 -17.08 -12.07 2.72
CA TYR A 620 -17.01 -10.68 3.17
C TYR A 620 -18.09 -10.36 4.20
N SER A 621 -19.34 -10.77 3.92
CA SER A 621 -20.48 -10.57 4.82
C SER A 621 -20.31 -11.31 6.15
N MET A 622 -19.79 -12.54 6.13
CA MET A 622 -19.43 -13.28 7.35
C MET A 622 -18.34 -12.56 8.15
N GLY A 623 -17.32 -12.02 7.47
CA GLY A 623 -16.28 -11.20 8.08
C GLY A 623 -16.87 -10.03 8.87
N LEU A 624 -17.80 -9.28 8.27
CA LEU A 624 -18.50 -8.18 8.94
C LEU A 624 -19.35 -8.66 10.14
N CYS A 625 -20.00 -9.82 10.04
CA CYS A 625 -20.74 -10.42 11.17
C CYS A 625 -19.81 -10.76 12.34
N PHE A 626 -18.64 -11.33 12.08
CA PHE A 626 -17.65 -11.62 13.13
C PHE A 626 -17.05 -10.35 13.73
N MET A 627 -16.82 -9.31 12.91
CA MET A 627 -16.46 -7.98 13.42
C MET A 627 -17.53 -7.47 14.39
N LYS A 628 -18.83 -7.57 14.03
CA LYS A 628 -19.95 -7.22 14.92
C LYS A 628 -19.95 -8.00 16.24
N LYS A 629 -19.54 -9.26 16.21
CA LYS A 629 -19.40 -10.11 17.41
C LYS A 629 -18.10 -9.83 18.20
N SER A 630 -17.29 -8.87 17.77
CA SER A 630 -15.93 -8.59 18.27
C SER A 630 -14.96 -9.78 18.18
N ASP A 631 -15.28 -10.79 17.36
CA ASP A 631 -14.36 -11.91 17.05
C ASP A 631 -13.48 -11.52 15.86
N TYR A 632 -12.50 -10.67 16.13
CA TYR A 632 -11.61 -10.12 15.12
C TYR A 632 -10.75 -11.19 14.42
N SER A 633 -10.53 -12.33 15.07
CA SER A 633 -9.75 -13.43 14.50
C SER A 633 -10.49 -14.13 13.37
N GLN A 634 -11.75 -14.51 13.61
CA GLN A 634 -12.60 -15.11 12.59
C GLN A 634 -12.98 -14.08 11.51
N ALA A 635 -13.19 -12.82 11.92
CA ALA A 635 -13.41 -11.74 10.97
C ALA A 635 -12.27 -11.64 9.95
N LEU A 636 -11.02 -11.57 10.44
CA LEU A 636 -9.85 -11.47 9.58
C LEU A 636 -9.75 -12.65 8.62
N GLU A 637 -9.96 -13.87 9.11
CA GLU A 637 -9.91 -15.09 8.29
C GLU A 637 -10.90 -15.01 7.12
N LYS A 638 -12.16 -14.66 7.38
CA LYS A 638 -13.20 -14.59 6.34
C LYS A 638 -12.95 -13.45 5.36
N LEU A 639 -12.51 -12.29 5.83
CA LEU A 639 -12.17 -11.17 4.97
C LEU A 639 -10.96 -11.47 4.06
N LEU A 640 -9.95 -12.18 4.56
CA LEU A 640 -8.80 -12.60 3.73
C LEU A 640 -9.19 -13.63 2.66
N GLN A 641 -10.07 -14.58 3.00
CA GLN A 641 -10.62 -15.53 2.01
C GLN A 641 -11.45 -14.80 0.94
N ALA A 642 -12.23 -13.80 1.33
CA ALA A 642 -12.96 -12.95 0.38
C ALA A 642 -12.00 -12.20 -0.55
N LYS A 643 -10.95 -11.59 0.00
CA LYS A 643 -9.90 -10.87 -0.75
C LYS A 643 -9.26 -11.74 -1.82
N GLU A 644 -8.84 -12.95 -1.46
CA GLU A 644 -8.19 -13.89 -2.40
C GLU A 644 -9.12 -14.22 -3.57
N LEU A 645 -10.40 -14.50 -3.30
CA LEU A 645 -11.38 -14.79 -4.35
C LEU A 645 -11.65 -13.58 -5.25
N PHE A 646 -11.68 -12.37 -4.68
CA PHE A 646 -11.85 -11.14 -5.47
C PHE A 646 -10.63 -10.85 -6.35
N GLU A 647 -9.41 -11.03 -5.84
CA GLU A 647 -8.16 -10.86 -6.60
C GLU A 647 -8.09 -11.83 -7.79
N ASN A 648 -8.52 -13.07 -7.59
CA ASN A 648 -8.49 -14.10 -8.64
C ASN A 648 -9.60 -13.96 -9.69
N ASN A 649 -10.62 -13.12 -9.45
CA ASN A 649 -11.81 -13.03 -10.31
C ASN A 649 -12.23 -11.57 -10.62
N LEU A 650 -11.25 -10.71 -10.89
CA LEU A 650 -11.46 -9.29 -11.23
C LEU A 650 -12.53 -9.11 -12.33
N PRO A 651 -13.71 -8.53 -12.02
CA PRO A 651 -14.69 -8.12 -13.02
C PRO A 651 -14.34 -6.74 -13.61
N SER A 652 -14.75 -6.50 -14.86
CA SER A 652 -14.48 -5.28 -15.62
C SER A 652 -15.42 -4.10 -15.33
N TYR A 653 -15.86 -3.87 -14.08
CA TYR A 653 -16.92 -2.89 -13.76
C TYR A 653 -16.57 -1.93 -12.61
N ASP A 654 -16.97 -0.66 -12.75
CA ASP A 654 -16.69 0.45 -11.82
C ASP A 654 -17.25 0.24 -10.39
N ASN A 655 -18.41 -0.44 -10.22
CA ASN A 655 -18.96 -0.76 -8.88
C ASN A 655 -18.06 -1.70 -8.05
N PHE A 656 -17.15 -2.43 -8.70
CA PHE A 656 -16.24 -3.35 -8.02
C PHE A 656 -15.14 -2.61 -7.26
N VAL A 657 -14.76 -1.43 -7.72
CA VAL A 657 -13.67 -0.61 -7.15
C VAL A 657 -13.99 -0.18 -5.74
N HIS A 658 -15.20 0.31 -5.50
CA HIS A 658 -15.66 0.68 -4.17
C HIS A 658 -15.76 -0.53 -3.24
N THR A 659 -16.26 -1.66 -3.74
CA THR A 659 -16.39 -2.91 -2.96
C THR A 659 -15.02 -3.46 -2.57
N PHE A 660 -14.05 -3.38 -3.49
CA PHE A 660 -12.70 -3.86 -3.28
C PHE A 660 -11.91 -2.92 -2.34
N SER A 661 -12.03 -1.61 -2.53
CA SER A 661 -11.44 -0.61 -1.62
C SER A 661 -12.00 -0.75 -0.19
N THR A 662 -13.32 -0.91 -0.04
CA THR A 662 -13.97 -1.11 1.28
C THR A 662 -13.60 -2.43 1.94
N LEU A 663 -13.40 -3.51 1.17
CA LEU A 663 -12.83 -4.76 1.69
C LEU A 663 -11.44 -4.53 2.28
N TYR A 664 -10.56 -3.85 1.56
CA TYR A 664 -9.22 -3.51 2.04
C TYR A 664 -9.25 -2.62 3.29
N MET A 665 -10.16 -1.64 3.36
CA MET A 665 -10.36 -0.86 4.58
C MET A 665 -10.85 -1.73 5.75
N SER A 666 -11.77 -2.66 5.50
CA SER A 666 -12.28 -3.56 6.54
C SER A 666 -11.17 -4.46 7.09
N ILE A 667 -10.31 -4.99 6.21
CA ILE A 667 -9.13 -5.76 6.62
C ILE A 667 -8.14 -4.89 7.40
N ALA A 668 -7.89 -3.66 6.93
CA ALA A 668 -7.00 -2.73 7.60
C ALA A 668 -7.43 -2.45 9.04
N LEU A 669 -8.74 -2.22 9.21
CA LEU A 669 -9.38 -2.00 10.49
C LEU A 669 -9.29 -3.22 11.41
N VAL A 670 -9.54 -4.44 10.92
CA VAL A 670 -9.38 -5.64 11.73
C VAL A 670 -7.92 -5.81 12.19
N TYR A 671 -6.95 -5.52 11.32
CA TYR A 671 -5.54 -5.49 11.73
C TYR A 671 -5.25 -4.43 12.79
N ALA A 672 -5.81 -3.23 12.67
CA ALA A 672 -5.67 -2.17 13.66
C ALA A 672 -6.25 -2.57 15.03
N LEU A 673 -7.44 -3.20 15.05
CA LEU A 673 -8.07 -3.71 16.27
C LEU A 673 -7.27 -4.85 16.90
N LEU A 674 -6.59 -5.66 16.08
CA LEU A 674 -5.62 -6.68 16.52
C LEU A 674 -4.25 -6.09 16.87
N LYS A 675 -4.08 -4.77 16.81
CA LYS A 675 -2.83 -4.02 17.05
C LYS A 675 -1.68 -4.30 16.06
N ASP A 676 -1.99 -4.90 14.90
CA ASP A 676 -1.05 -5.08 13.79
C ASP A 676 -1.05 -3.82 12.88
N ASN A 677 -0.44 -2.75 13.38
CA ASN A 677 -0.44 -1.44 12.71
C ASN A 677 0.25 -1.45 11.34
N PHE A 678 1.26 -2.32 11.16
CA PHE A 678 1.98 -2.43 9.90
C PHE A 678 1.08 -3.02 8.80
N LYS A 679 0.38 -4.12 9.07
CA LYS A 679 -0.55 -4.68 8.08
C LYS A 679 -1.76 -3.79 7.87
N ALA A 680 -2.23 -3.10 8.91
CA ALA A 680 -3.28 -2.10 8.78
C ALA A 680 -2.89 -1.02 7.76
N LEU A 681 -1.69 -0.45 7.88
CA LEU A 681 -1.17 0.57 6.97
C LEU A 681 -1.09 0.08 5.51
N ILE A 682 -0.59 -1.13 5.28
CA ILE A 682 -0.49 -1.69 3.93
C ILE A 682 -1.87 -1.80 3.28
N MET A 683 -2.86 -2.25 4.05
CA MET A 683 -4.23 -2.44 3.55
C MET A 683 -4.91 -1.10 3.31
N LEU A 684 -4.68 -0.08 4.16
CA LEU A 684 -5.15 1.30 3.92
C LEU A 684 -4.55 1.89 2.65
N LYS A 685 -3.24 1.74 2.44
CA LYS A 685 -2.58 2.24 1.22
C LYS A 685 -3.21 1.61 -0.03
N LYS A 686 -3.39 0.29 -0.02
CA LYS A 686 -4.06 -0.41 -1.13
C LYS A 686 -5.48 0.10 -1.37
N ALA A 687 -6.27 0.32 -0.32
CA ALA A 687 -7.60 0.88 -0.44
C ALA A 687 -7.59 2.28 -1.09
N SER A 688 -6.64 3.13 -0.70
CA SER A 688 -6.44 4.47 -1.24
C SER A 688 -5.99 4.46 -2.70
N ASP A 689 -5.04 3.60 -3.07
CA ASP A 689 -4.54 3.47 -4.44
C ASP A 689 -5.64 2.96 -5.40
N ILE A 690 -6.47 2.01 -4.94
CA ILE A 690 -7.67 1.56 -5.65
C ILE A 690 -8.66 2.72 -5.84
N HIS A 691 -8.81 3.60 -4.86
CA HIS A 691 -9.72 4.74 -4.96
C HIS A 691 -9.21 5.84 -5.92
N MET A 692 -7.90 6.15 -5.87
CA MET A 692 -7.28 7.19 -6.71
C MET A 692 -7.17 6.80 -8.19
N SER A 693 -6.95 5.51 -8.48
CA SER A 693 -6.82 5.01 -9.86
C SER A 693 -8.09 5.12 -10.71
N PHE A 694 -9.25 5.37 -10.08
CA PHE A 694 -10.56 5.46 -10.75
C PHE A 694 -11.20 6.84 -10.70
N THR A 695 -10.72 7.75 -9.85
CA THR A 695 -11.15 9.17 -9.84
C THR A 695 -10.42 10.01 -10.88
N SER A 696 -9.34 9.46 -11.47
CA SER A 696 -8.48 10.11 -12.47
C SER A 696 -8.77 9.67 -13.92
N SER A 697 -9.82 8.87 -14.14
CA SER A 697 -10.38 8.48 -15.45
C SER A 697 -11.75 9.08 -15.65
#